data_AF-S7RIE6-F1
#
_entry.id   AF-S7RIE6-F1
#
_cell.length_a   1.000
_cell.length_b   1.000
_cell.length_c   1.000
_cell.angle_alpha   90.00
_cell.angle_beta   90.00
_cell.angle_gamma   90.00
#
_symmetry.space_group_name_H-M   'P 1'
#
loop_
_entity.id
_entity.type
_entity.pdbx_description
1 polymer ?
#
loop_
_entity_poly.entity_id
_entity_poly.type
_entity_poly.pdbx_seq_one_letter_code
_entity_poly.pdbx_strand_id
1 'polypeptide(L)'
;MSGQGSWLSQMTISVRNDPYFAGYVAYLHELLYFGSELFLALTVGRTGLAKCGIRWGWLRLRHVIMIGRSWDLILSAGSRSPRLSPTSSVVAITAGHVSATARATPQPSMPSFIQLPDDILLDIFIRLSIPDVLALKQASSLTCRAIYTLALTDYLWHQLASDLARTVPLPLPANTSVQALPATDLQPLCTTALRLDLNWRRPEPTIRRFVSVTSGPDNVSISEICWLPGAHWLVTAQRNRPMGRQSTTFTFWNVGHEPFRAAALEAPGYYRHMSVGIQEDEHGEHSALLALTVTVKGEELLQVYSVRLSSIADPDTFHAQSLVSQTITPMSSTEKVALKHHITRPVLSAGIFYEVVMCGEVVAATLVNLFDMPGVAHQILLLNIRTGVKRLVDVLYKETHLRMHITLYPTEIVITGALEDTLVTRAHALPPEFLPASPRRSTSRSPSTSPTRFPPCSSPQPSGARRDEEPSPIDLGPPILDAVISKLPNAVDFVPSDSPGPGAPPSPSLTFMTVRFVEGTMARVYLATVPLPTAAYSPPSVPARRFAVFPTTIHLPMSLSGGTLTIEHPRLGPAGRRGVWVQRNVETEEVRVVRIANGGLGGGAEVHTLLSAYPNLPFRPNSVRALAFDEARGRLAVGLFNGEVYVLDY
;
A
#
# COMPACT_ATOMS: atom_id res chain seq x y z
N MET A 1 0.22 16.46 60.85
CA MET A 1 1.28 16.14 59.88
C MET A 1 0.63 15.38 58.72
N SER A 2 0.25 16.10 57.68
CA SER A 2 -0.29 15.56 56.43
C SER A 2 -0.09 16.63 55.37
N GLY A 3 0.88 16.43 54.47
CA GLY A 3 1.15 17.35 53.37
C GLY A 3 1.00 16.61 52.05
N GLN A 4 -0.12 16.87 51.35
CA GLN A 4 -0.24 16.62 49.92
C GLN A 4 0.19 17.90 49.20
N GLY A 5 1.31 17.86 48.48
CA GLY A 5 1.75 18.92 47.58
C GLY A 5 1.39 18.55 46.14
N SER A 6 0.51 19.33 45.51
CA SER A 6 0.30 19.28 44.05
C SER A 6 1.34 20.16 43.36
N TRP A 7 2.15 19.59 42.49
CA TRP A 7 2.99 20.35 41.56
C TRP A 7 2.23 20.55 40.25
N LEU A 8 1.64 21.73 40.08
CA LEU A 8 1.21 22.26 38.79
C LEU A 8 2.24 23.32 38.38
N SER A 9 3.20 22.94 37.54
CA SER A 9 4.13 23.91 36.95
C SER A 9 3.46 24.60 35.76
N GLN A 10 3.03 25.85 35.95
CA GLN A 10 2.66 26.73 34.85
C GLN A 10 3.94 27.22 34.15
N MET A 11 4.15 26.83 32.90
CA MET A 11 5.20 27.39 32.06
C MET A 11 4.63 28.60 31.33
N THR A 12 5.11 29.80 31.68
CA THR A 12 4.70 31.06 31.02
C THR A 12 5.79 31.47 30.04
N ILE A 13 5.52 31.44 28.74
CA ILE A 13 6.46 31.88 27.71
C ILE A 13 6.08 33.31 27.31
N SER A 14 6.92 34.28 27.64
CA SER A 14 6.77 35.68 27.20
C SER A 14 7.55 35.89 25.91
N VAL A 15 6.85 36.09 24.79
CA VAL A 15 7.49 36.43 23.50
C VAL A 15 7.24 37.91 23.21
N ARG A 16 8.31 38.68 22.99
CA ARG A 16 8.25 40.09 22.58
C ARG A 16 7.86 40.17 21.10
N ASN A 17 7.00 41.13 20.74
CA ASN A 17 6.48 41.38 19.39
C ASN A 17 7.54 41.13 18.30
N ASP A 18 7.44 39.97 17.67
CA ASP A 18 8.23 39.57 16.53
C ASP A 18 7.25 39.33 15.36
N PRO A 19 7.37 40.04 14.22
CA PRO A 19 6.50 39.86 13.06
C PRO A 19 6.54 38.43 12.48
N TYR A 20 7.50 37.59 12.89
CA TYR A 20 7.61 36.19 12.47
C TYR A 20 6.83 35.19 13.35
N PHE A 21 6.16 35.65 14.42
CA PHE A 21 5.47 34.77 15.39
C PHE A 21 4.27 34.01 14.81
N ALA A 22 3.54 34.59 13.83
CA ALA A 22 2.39 33.95 13.22
C ALA A 22 2.76 32.67 12.44
N GLY A 23 3.93 32.67 11.77
CA GLY A 23 4.44 31.48 11.07
C GLY A 23 4.88 30.38 12.03
N TYR A 24 5.43 30.75 13.19
CA TYR A 24 5.85 29.79 14.23
C TYR A 24 4.67 29.08 14.90
N VAL A 25 3.52 29.75 15.04
CA VAL A 25 2.29 29.16 15.61
C VAL A 25 1.63 28.21 14.63
N ALA A 26 1.62 28.53 13.33
CA ALA A 26 1.15 27.59 12.29
C ALA A 26 2.04 26.34 12.24
N TYR A 27 3.36 26.50 12.36
CA TYR A 27 4.33 25.41 12.43
C TYR A 27 4.17 24.52 13.67
N LEU A 28 3.87 25.10 14.84
CA LEU A 28 3.57 24.35 16.06
C LEU A 28 2.25 23.58 15.97
N HIS A 29 1.25 24.13 15.26
CA HIS A 29 -0.04 23.47 15.07
C HIS A 29 0.07 22.22 14.19
N GLU A 30 0.93 22.22 13.16
CA GLU A 30 1.20 21.01 12.37
C GLU A 30 2.08 19.99 13.09
N LEU A 31 3.08 20.43 13.87
CA LEU A 31 3.91 19.51 14.66
C LEU A 31 3.14 18.81 15.79
N LEU A 32 2.12 19.46 16.34
CA LEU A 32 1.26 18.91 17.41
C LEU A 32 0.18 17.94 16.91
N TYR A 33 0.01 17.79 15.59
CA TYR A 33 -0.82 16.72 15.01
C TYR A 33 -0.19 15.32 15.15
N PHE A 34 1.05 15.23 15.65
CA PHE A 34 1.68 13.97 16.04
C PHE A 34 1.58 13.72 17.55
N GLY A 35 0.38 13.34 17.99
CA GLY A 35 0.15 12.42 19.13
C GLY A 35 0.86 12.74 20.45
N SER A 36 0.50 13.85 21.08
CA SER A 36 0.42 13.96 22.55
C SER A 36 -0.46 15.15 22.90
N GLU A 37 -1.46 14.95 23.76
CA GLU A 37 -2.33 16.04 24.20
C GLU A 37 -1.53 17.05 25.02
N LEU A 38 -1.21 18.18 24.40
CA LEU A 38 -0.78 19.38 25.10
C LEU A 38 -1.85 20.45 24.89
N PHE A 39 -2.70 20.68 25.89
CA PHE A 39 -3.64 21.80 25.88
C PHE A 39 -2.86 23.11 26.02
N LEU A 40 -2.59 23.77 24.89
CA LEU A 40 -2.00 25.11 24.88
C LEU A 40 -3.13 26.16 24.89
N ALA A 41 -3.45 26.70 26.07
CA ALA A 41 -4.37 27.83 26.18
C ALA A 41 -3.63 29.14 25.83
N LEU A 42 -3.77 29.61 24.59
CA LEU A 42 -3.29 30.92 24.15
C LEU A 42 -4.30 32.01 24.53
N THR A 43 -4.12 32.65 25.67
CA THR A 43 -4.82 33.92 25.98
C THR A 43 -4.04 35.09 25.40
N VAL A 44 -4.51 35.63 24.27
CA VAL A 44 -4.08 36.96 23.79
C VAL A 44 -4.85 38.01 24.59
N GLY A 45 -4.23 38.56 25.63
CA GLY A 45 -4.83 39.60 26.46
C GLY A 45 -4.96 40.93 25.71
N ARG A 46 -6.16 41.25 25.21
CA ARG A 46 -6.64 42.63 25.21
C ARG A 46 -7.55 42.81 26.42
N THR A 47 -7.08 43.63 27.35
CA THR A 47 -7.72 44.13 28.57
C THR A 47 -9.25 43.99 28.62
N GLY A 48 -9.78 43.27 29.62
CA GLY A 48 -11.20 43.31 29.98
C GLY A 48 -11.68 42.02 30.65
N LEU A 49 -11.81 42.04 31.98
CA LEU A 49 -12.34 40.97 32.83
C LEU A 49 -13.77 40.53 32.46
N ALA A 50 -14.01 39.22 32.32
CA ALA A 50 -15.28 38.59 32.69
C ALA A 50 -15.05 37.10 33.02
N LYS A 51 -15.33 36.71 34.27
CA LYS A 51 -15.42 35.31 34.72
C LYS A 51 -16.80 34.76 34.35
N CYS A 52 -16.86 33.62 33.68
CA CYS A 52 -18.08 32.82 33.58
C CYS A 52 -17.75 31.38 34.00
N GLY A 53 -18.34 30.93 35.10
CA GLY A 53 -18.21 29.56 35.60
C GLY A 53 -19.38 28.70 35.12
N ILE A 54 -19.10 27.49 34.64
CA ILE A 54 -20.11 26.50 34.27
C ILE A 54 -20.06 25.36 35.30
N ARG A 55 -21.18 25.15 36.01
CA ARG A 55 -21.43 24.01 36.90
C ARG A 55 -22.03 22.87 36.08
N TRP A 56 -21.45 21.68 36.19
CA TRP A 56 -22.05 20.45 35.66
C TRP A 56 -22.82 19.72 36.78
N GLY A 57 -24.12 19.52 36.57
CA GLY A 57 -24.98 18.70 37.41
C GLY A 57 -25.04 17.27 36.89
N TRP A 58 -24.93 16.29 37.79
CA TRP A 58 -25.03 14.87 37.49
C TRP A 58 -26.50 14.43 37.45
N LEU A 59 -26.92 13.76 36.38
CA LEU A 59 -28.17 13.00 36.35
C LEU A 59 -27.86 11.51 36.10
N ARG A 60 -28.15 10.67 37.09
CA ARG A 60 -28.17 9.20 36.98
C ARG A 60 -29.45 8.78 36.25
N LEU A 61 -29.34 7.92 35.24
CA LEU A 61 -30.45 7.06 34.83
C LEU A 61 -30.04 5.59 34.72
N ARG A 62 -31.02 4.74 35.07
CA ARG A 62 -30.93 3.33 35.44
C ARG A 62 -30.90 2.40 34.21
N HIS A 63 -30.30 1.24 34.44
CA HIS A 63 -30.34 0.03 33.62
C HIS A 63 -31.73 -0.35 33.09
N VAL A 64 -31.77 -0.84 31.85
CA VAL A 64 -32.75 -1.82 31.38
C VAL A 64 -31.97 -2.99 30.77
N ILE A 65 -32.19 -4.17 31.35
CA ILE A 65 -31.69 -5.47 30.89
C ILE A 65 -32.72 -6.03 29.92
N MET A 66 -32.32 -6.32 28.68
CA MET A 66 -33.11 -7.12 27.73
C MET A 66 -32.33 -8.38 27.40
N ILE A 67 -32.82 -9.51 27.93
CA ILE A 67 -32.35 -10.86 27.64
C ILE A 67 -33.07 -11.31 26.36
N GLY A 68 -32.32 -11.40 25.26
CA GLY A 68 -32.78 -11.99 23.99
C GLY A 68 -32.11 -13.35 23.77
N ARG A 69 -32.90 -14.42 23.80
CA ARG A 69 -32.48 -15.79 23.50
C ARG A 69 -32.24 -15.93 21.99
N SER A 70 -31.05 -16.38 21.59
CA SER A 70 -30.77 -16.83 20.22
C SER A 70 -30.81 -18.35 20.15
N TRP A 71 -31.33 -18.85 19.03
CA TRP A 71 -31.48 -20.26 18.69
C TRP A 71 -30.16 -20.80 18.13
N ASP A 72 -29.63 -21.85 18.75
CA ASP A 72 -28.47 -22.58 18.23
C ASP A 72 -28.88 -23.51 17.09
N LEU A 73 -28.29 -23.28 15.92
CA LEU A 73 -28.35 -24.17 14.75
C LEU A 73 -27.06 -25.00 14.75
N ILE A 74 -27.16 -26.22 15.27
CA ILE A 74 -26.09 -27.22 15.25
C ILE A 74 -25.98 -27.77 13.83
N LEU A 75 -24.92 -27.40 13.11
CA LEU A 75 -24.45 -28.16 11.95
C LEU A 75 -23.27 -29.03 12.39
N SER A 76 -23.56 -30.32 12.57
CA SER A 76 -22.58 -31.34 12.97
C SER A 76 -21.54 -31.56 11.87
N ALA A 77 -20.29 -31.65 12.30
CA ALA A 77 -19.16 -32.15 11.52
C ALA A 77 -19.45 -33.55 10.95
N GLY A 78 -19.24 -33.71 9.65
CA GLY A 78 -19.35 -34.99 8.95
C GLY A 78 -18.27 -35.97 9.41
N SER A 79 -18.68 -36.90 10.28
CA SER A 79 -17.97 -38.14 10.56
C SER A 79 -18.12 -39.13 9.40
N ARG A 80 -17.04 -39.86 9.13
CA ARG A 80 -16.91 -41.05 8.29
C ARG A 80 -18.21 -41.86 8.13
N SER A 81 -18.57 -42.16 6.87
CA SER A 81 -19.58 -43.19 6.55
C SER A 81 -18.89 -44.45 5.99
N PRO A 82 -19.37 -45.66 6.35
CA PRO A 82 -18.76 -46.92 5.96
C PRO A 82 -19.32 -47.45 4.62
N ARG A 83 -18.55 -48.36 4.02
CA ARG A 83 -18.93 -49.16 2.85
C ARG A 83 -20.19 -49.98 3.13
N LEU A 84 -21.18 -49.89 2.25
CA LEU A 84 -22.21 -50.90 2.05
C LEU A 84 -22.41 -51.15 0.55
N SER A 85 -22.41 -52.42 0.20
CA SER A 85 -22.67 -53.03 -1.12
C SER A 85 -24.13 -52.86 -1.57
N PRO A 86 -24.42 -52.83 -2.87
CA PRO A 86 -25.77 -53.05 -3.36
C PRO A 86 -25.94 -54.51 -3.83
N THR A 87 -26.84 -55.24 -3.17
CA THR A 87 -27.51 -56.44 -3.66
C THR A 87 -28.74 -56.06 -4.50
N SER A 88 -28.96 -56.82 -5.57
CA SER A 88 -30.04 -56.68 -6.55
C SER A 88 -31.46 -56.69 -5.99
N SER A 89 -32.35 -55.99 -6.69
CA SER A 89 -33.74 -56.42 -6.91
C SER A 89 -34.22 -55.95 -8.27
N VAL A 90 -34.29 -56.90 -9.21
CA VAL A 90 -34.86 -56.77 -10.55
C VAL A 90 -36.36 -57.03 -10.45
N VAL A 91 -37.19 -56.07 -10.85
CA VAL A 91 -38.62 -56.27 -11.08
C VAL A 91 -38.82 -56.29 -12.60
N ALA A 92 -39.14 -57.47 -13.13
CA ALA A 92 -39.52 -57.67 -14.51
C ALA A 92 -40.99 -57.27 -14.70
N ILE A 93 -41.25 -56.28 -15.55
CA ILE A 93 -42.58 -56.00 -16.11
C ILE A 93 -42.54 -56.43 -17.57
N THR A 94 -43.18 -57.55 -17.87
CA THR A 94 -43.48 -58.01 -19.21
C THR A 94 -44.66 -57.21 -19.77
N ALA A 95 -44.41 -56.36 -20.77
CA ALA A 95 -45.44 -55.73 -21.59
C ALA A 95 -45.27 -56.16 -23.05
N GLY A 96 -46.38 -56.52 -23.66
CA GLY A 96 -46.45 -57.31 -24.89
C GLY A 96 -45.99 -56.55 -26.14
N HIS A 97 -45.39 -57.33 -27.02
CA HIS A 97 -45.06 -57.02 -28.41
C HIS A 97 -46.30 -56.60 -29.21
N VAL A 98 -46.26 -55.40 -29.79
CA VAL A 98 -46.97 -55.10 -31.04
C VAL A 98 -45.92 -54.54 -32.02
N SER A 99 -45.53 -55.39 -32.96
CA SER A 99 -44.63 -55.04 -34.06
C SER A 99 -45.34 -54.12 -35.04
N ALA A 100 -45.03 -52.83 -34.97
CA ALA A 100 -45.25 -51.89 -36.08
C ALA A 100 -43.88 -51.49 -36.65
N THR A 101 -43.55 -52.04 -37.82
CA THR A 101 -42.37 -51.73 -38.62
C THR A 101 -42.49 -50.34 -39.25
N ALA A 102 -42.37 -49.29 -38.45
CA ALA A 102 -42.12 -47.94 -38.95
C ALA A 102 -40.60 -47.80 -39.20
N ARG A 103 -40.20 -47.55 -40.45
CA ARG A 103 -38.84 -47.16 -40.83
C ARG A 103 -38.49 -45.87 -40.07
N ALA A 104 -37.78 -46.01 -38.94
CA ALA A 104 -37.20 -44.88 -38.23
C ALA A 104 -36.16 -44.22 -39.15
N THR A 105 -36.46 -43.00 -39.60
CA THR A 105 -35.47 -42.12 -40.19
C THR A 105 -34.37 -41.88 -39.13
N PRO A 106 -33.08 -42.08 -39.46
CA PRO A 106 -32.00 -41.83 -38.52
C PRO A 106 -32.08 -40.37 -38.09
N GLN A 107 -32.40 -40.14 -36.81
CA GLN A 107 -32.29 -38.80 -36.25
C GLN A 107 -30.83 -38.35 -36.39
N PRO A 108 -30.58 -37.14 -36.92
CA PRO A 108 -29.22 -36.63 -36.97
C PRO A 108 -28.70 -36.56 -35.54
N SER A 109 -27.71 -37.39 -35.21
CA SER A 109 -27.01 -37.32 -33.93
C SER A 109 -26.44 -35.91 -33.81
N MET A 110 -26.88 -35.16 -32.79
CA MET A 110 -26.33 -33.84 -32.51
C MET A 110 -24.81 -34.00 -32.38
N PRO A 111 -24.01 -33.18 -33.08
CA PRO A 111 -22.57 -33.27 -32.98
C PRO A 111 -22.18 -33.13 -31.52
N SER A 112 -21.38 -34.09 -31.04
CA SER A 112 -20.88 -34.06 -29.68
C SER A 112 -20.08 -32.77 -29.49
N PHE A 113 -20.20 -32.13 -28.32
CA PHE A 113 -19.43 -30.93 -27.99
C PHE A 113 -17.91 -31.10 -28.23
N ILE A 114 -17.41 -32.33 -28.07
CA ILE A 114 -15.99 -32.71 -28.29
C ILE A 114 -15.60 -32.70 -29.79
N GLN A 115 -16.56 -32.69 -30.70
CA GLN A 115 -16.31 -32.62 -32.15
C GLN A 115 -16.13 -31.19 -32.65
N LEU A 116 -16.30 -30.19 -31.79
CA LEU A 116 -16.00 -28.81 -32.14
C LEU A 116 -14.48 -28.62 -32.32
N PRO A 117 -14.05 -27.82 -33.30
CA PRO A 117 -12.67 -27.38 -33.42
C PRO A 117 -12.11 -26.74 -32.13
N ASP A 118 -10.83 -26.98 -31.85
CA ASP A 118 -10.16 -26.54 -30.62
C ASP A 118 -10.22 -25.02 -30.40
N ASP A 119 -10.20 -24.22 -31.47
CA ASP A 119 -10.31 -22.76 -31.44
C ASP A 119 -11.69 -22.28 -30.99
N ILE A 120 -12.76 -22.96 -31.44
CA ILE A 120 -14.13 -22.67 -30.98
C ILE A 120 -14.28 -23.06 -29.51
N LEU A 121 -13.76 -24.22 -29.12
CA LEU A 121 -13.74 -24.63 -27.71
C LEU A 121 -12.98 -23.62 -26.86
N LEU A 122 -11.84 -23.13 -27.32
CA LEU A 122 -11.04 -22.14 -26.63
C LEU A 122 -11.76 -20.79 -26.49
N ASP A 123 -12.45 -20.30 -27.54
CA ASP A 123 -13.26 -19.08 -27.47
C ASP A 123 -14.41 -19.23 -26.47
N ILE A 124 -15.07 -20.40 -26.42
CA ILE A 124 -16.08 -20.69 -25.41
C ILE A 124 -15.46 -20.59 -24.01
N PHE A 125 -14.30 -21.22 -23.79
CA PHE A 125 -13.65 -21.25 -22.47
C PHE A 125 -13.18 -19.87 -21.99
N ILE A 126 -12.74 -18.99 -22.89
CA ILE A 126 -12.34 -17.62 -22.56
C ILE A 126 -13.52 -16.79 -22.06
N ARG A 127 -14.75 -17.12 -22.50
CA ARG A 127 -15.98 -16.45 -22.06
C ARG A 127 -16.55 -17.00 -20.75
N LEU A 128 -16.03 -18.13 -20.28
CA LEU A 128 -16.46 -18.73 -19.02
C LEU A 128 -15.77 -18.07 -17.84
N SER A 129 -16.42 -18.11 -16.67
CA SER A 129 -15.77 -17.71 -15.43
C SER A 129 -14.70 -18.73 -15.04
N ILE A 130 -13.66 -18.31 -14.33
CA ILE A 130 -12.63 -19.22 -13.81
C ILE A 130 -13.23 -20.38 -12.99
N PRO A 131 -14.21 -20.16 -12.09
CA PRO A 131 -14.90 -21.25 -11.41
C PRO A 131 -15.52 -22.29 -12.36
N ASP A 132 -16.14 -21.85 -13.47
CA ASP A 132 -16.75 -22.75 -14.46
C ASP A 132 -15.68 -23.55 -15.20
N VAL A 133 -14.57 -22.91 -15.59
CA VAL A 133 -13.43 -23.60 -16.22
C VAL A 133 -12.82 -24.64 -15.27
N LEU A 134 -12.71 -24.32 -13.97
CA LEU A 134 -12.24 -25.27 -12.95
C LEU A 134 -13.21 -26.44 -12.78
N ALA A 135 -14.53 -26.18 -12.78
CA ALA A 135 -15.54 -27.23 -12.70
C ALA A 135 -15.51 -28.15 -13.93
N LEU A 136 -15.37 -27.57 -15.14
CA LEU A 136 -15.19 -28.32 -16.39
C LEU A 136 -13.89 -29.12 -16.39
N LYS A 137 -12.79 -28.59 -15.86
CA LYS A 137 -11.52 -29.33 -15.69
C LYS A 137 -11.72 -30.55 -14.78
N GLN A 138 -12.42 -30.39 -13.66
CA GLN A 138 -12.69 -31.49 -12.73
C GLN A 138 -13.60 -32.55 -13.34
N ALA A 139 -14.69 -32.14 -14.00
CA ALA A 139 -15.62 -33.07 -14.65
C ALA A 139 -14.98 -33.79 -15.84
N SER A 140 -14.17 -33.08 -16.63
CA SER A 140 -13.50 -33.64 -17.82
C SER A 140 -12.36 -34.59 -17.49
N SER A 141 -11.72 -34.44 -16.32
CA SER A 141 -10.71 -35.41 -15.84
C SER A 141 -11.23 -36.85 -15.80
N LEU A 142 -12.55 -37.05 -15.66
CA LEU A 142 -13.19 -38.37 -15.64
C LEU A 142 -13.80 -38.78 -17.00
N THR A 143 -14.09 -37.81 -17.87
CA THR A 143 -14.98 -38.03 -19.04
C THR A 143 -14.35 -37.71 -20.39
N CYS A 144 -13.43 -36.74 -20.48
CA CYS A 144 -12.85 -36.31 -21.75
C CYS A 144 -11.45 -35.68 -21.59
N ARG A 145 -10.43 -36.38 -22.10
CA ARG A 145 -9.03 -35.91 -22.06
C ARG A 145 -8.79 -34.65 -22.89
N ALA A 146 -9.50 -34.45 -24.00
CA ALA A 146 -9.33 -33.28 -24.86
C ALA A 146 -9.73 -31.98 -24.13
N ILE A 147 -10.91 -31.98 -23.50
CA ILE A 147 -11.41 -30.87 -22.68
C ILE A 147 -10.46 -30.59 -21.51
N TYR A 148 -9.94 -31.65 -20.86
CA TYR A 148 -8.96 -31.50 -19.79
C TYR A 148 -7.67 -30.82 -20.27
N THR A 149 -7.13 -31.22 -21.43
CA THR A 149 -5.94 -30.61 -22.03
C THR A 149 -6.20 -29.14 -22.40
N LEU A 150 -7.34 -28.83 -23.01
CA LEU A 150 -7.71 -27.45 -23.36
C LEU A 150 -7.81 -26.55 -22.12
N ALA A 151 -8.40 -27.06 -21.02
CA ALA A 151 -8.50 -26.36 -19.74
C ALA A 151 -7.15 -26.10 -19.04
N LEU A 152 -6.05 -26.68 -19.55
CA LEU A 152 -4.69 -26.51 -19.05
C LEU A 152 -3.80 -25.66 -19.98
N THR A 153 -4.33 -25.19 -21.11
CA THR A 153 -3.54 -24.44 -22.08
C THR A 153 -3.06 -23.10 -21.52
N ASP A 154 -1.80 -22.75 -21.80
CA ASP A 154 -1.21 -21.48 -21.35
C ASP A 154 -2.00 -20.27 -21.84
N TYR A 155 -2.40 -20.30 -23.11
CA TYR A 155 -3.17 -19.21 -23.72
C TYR A 155 -4.47 -18.91 -22.97
N LEU A 156 -5.25 -19.94 -22.61
CA LEU A 156 -6.50 -19.78 -21.88
C LEU A 156 -6.27 -19.07 -20.55
N TRP A 157 -5.32 -19.56 -19.74
CA TRP A 157 -5.07 -18.99 -18.41
C TRP A 157 -4.51 -17.58 -18.46
N HIS A 158 -3.73 -17.22 -19.48
CA HIS A 158 -3.27 -15.85 -19.67
C HIS A 158 -4.43 -14.89 -19.99
N GLN A 159 -5.40 -15.31 -20.81
CA GLN A 159 -6.59 -14.51 -21.11
C GLN A 159 -7.46 -14.37 -19.86
N LEU A 160 -7.76 -15.48 -19.17
CA LEU A 160 -8.55 -15.48 -17.94
C LEU A 160 -7.88 -14.67 -16.82
N ALA A 161 -6.56 -14.79 -16.64
CA ALA A 161 -5.81 -14.03 -15.64
C ALA A 161 -5.76 -12.54 -15.98
N SER A 162 -5.62 -12.18 -17.26
CA SER A 162 -5.63 -10.79 -17.69
C SER A 162 -7.00 -10.13 -17.50
N ASP A 163 -8.09 -10.86 -17.77
CA ASP A 163 -9.45 -10.38 -17.52
C ASP A 163 -9.73 -10.28 -16.01
N LEU A 164 -9.35 -11.31 -15.24
CA LEU A 164 -9.47 -11.28 -13.78
C LEU A 164 -8.65 -10.14 -13.17
N ALA A 165 -7.41 -9.88 -13.62
CA ALA A 165 -6.56 -8.80 -13.12
C ALA A 165 -7.21 -7.42 -13.25
N ARG A 166 -8.14 -7.23 -14.19
CA ARG A 166 -8.94 -5.99 -14.33
C ARG A 166 -10.01 -5.82 -13.26
N THR A 167 -10.44 -6.88 -12.59
CA THR A 167 -11.51 -6.84 -11.57
C THR A 167 -11.02 -7.21 -10.18
N VAL A 168 -10.13 -8.20 -10.05
CA VAL A 168 -9.51 -8.64 -8.80
C VAL A 168 -7.98 -8.50 -8.87
N PRO A 169 -7.33 -7.92 -7.84
CA PRO A 169 -5.87 -7.84 -7.75
C PRO A 169 -5.24 -9.23 -7.61
N LEU A 170 -4.27 -9.55 -8.46
CA LEU A 170 -3.58 -10.85 -8.44
C LEU A 170 -2.33 -10.78 -7.55
N PRO A 171 -2.06 -11.79 -6.69
CA PRO A 171 -0.90 -11.83 -5.81
C PRO A 171 0.38 -12.22 -6.57
N LEU A 172 0.76 -11.41 -7.56
CA LEU A 172 1.95 -11.66 -8.38
C LEU A 172 3.24 -11.59 -7.53
N PRO A 173 4.28 -12.35 -7.91
CA PRO A 173 5.63 -12.13 -7.41
C PRO A 173 6.11 -10.70 -7.74
N ALA A 174 7.08 -10.20 -6.98
CA ALA A 174 7.66 -8.90 -7.26
C ALA A 174 8.18 -8.85 -8.72
N ASN A 175 7.99 -7.71 -9.38
CA ASN A 175 8.51 -7.44 -10.72
C ASN A 175 8.10 -8.41 -11.83
N THR A 176 7.10 -9.26 -11.58
CA THR A 176 6.68 -10.30 -12.52
C THR A 176 5.36 -9.93 -13.17
N SER A 177 5.35 -9.82 -14.50
CA SER A 177 4.11 -9.59 -15.26
C SER A 177 3.29 -10.87 -15.36
N VAL A 178 1.97 -10.74 -15.54
CA VAL A 178 1.07 -11.88 -15.78
C VAL A 178 1.53 -12.72 -16.98
N GLN A 179 2.10 -12.08 -18.01
CA GLN A 179 2.56 -12.73 -19.24
C GLN A 179 3.85 -13.54 -19.09
N ALA A 180 4.58 -13.35 -17.99
CA ALA A 180 5.84 -14.06 -17.74
C ALA A 180 5.62 -15.38 -16.97
N LEU A 181 4.42 -15.62 -16.44
CA LEU A 181 4.13 -16.78 -15.60
C LEU A 181 3.48 -17.91 -16.43
N PRO A 182 3.90 -19.17 -16.26
CA PRO A 182 3.23 -20.31 -16.89
C PRO A 182 1.82 -20.50 -16.31
N ALA A 183 0.90 -21.16 -17.04
CA ALA A 183 -0.46 -21.40 -16.55
C ALA A 183 -0.51 -22.20 -15.26
N THR A 184 0.46 -23.10 -15.05
CA THR A 184 0.59 -23.88 -13.81
C THR A 184 0.68 -22.99 -12.59
N ASP A 185 1.25 -21.79 -12.74
CA ASP A 185 1.42 -20.81 -11.67
C ASP A 185 0.29 -19.78 -11.67
N LEU A 186 -0.22 -19.38 -12.85
CA LEU A 186 -1.35 -18.46 -12.95
C LEU A 186 -2.64 -19.04 -12.36
N GLN A 187 -2.92 -20.33 -12.57
CA GLN A 187 -4.12 -21.00 -12.07
C GLN A 187 -4.29 -20.89 -10.54
N PRO A 188 -3.30 -21.26 -9.70
CA PRO A 188 -3.41 -21.11 -8.26
C PRO A 188 -3.45 -19.64 -7.80
N LEU A 189 -2.78 -18.72 -8.49
CA LEU A 189 -2.85 -17.28 -8.18
C LEU A 189 -4.26 -16.72 -8.42
N CYS A 190 -4.87 -17.05 -9.56
CA CYS A 190 -6.25 -16.67 -9.88
C CYS A 190 -7.24 -17.26 -8.88
N THR A 191 -7.08 -18.54 -8.53
CA THR A 191 -7.93 -19.23 -7.55
C THR A 191 -7.81 -18.58 -6.17
N THR A 192 -6.59 -18.20 -5.76
CA THR A 192 -6.34 -17.54 -4.48
C THR A 192 -6.95 -16.14 -4.46
N ALA A 193 -6.78 -15.36 -5.52
CA ALA A 193 -7.37 -14.03 -5.66
C ALA A 193 -8.90 -14.07 -5.56
N LEU A 194 -9.56 -15.02 -6.24
CA LEU A 194 -11.02 -15.20 -6.17
C LEU A 194 -11.49 -15.63 -4.78
N ARG A 195 -10.77 -16.55 -4.11
CA ARG A 195 -11.10 -16.97 -2.74
C ARG A 195 -10.97 -15.80 -1.75
N LEU A 196 -9.93 -15.00 -1.92
CA LEU A 196 -9.75 -13.80 -1.13
C LEU A 196 -10.86 -12.79 -1.42
N ASP A 197 -11.23 -12.58 -2.69
CA ASP A 197 -12.33 -11.67 -3.04
C ASP A 197 -13.66 -12.10 -2.43
N LEU A 198 -13.97 -13.40 -2.46
CA LEU A 198 -15.15 -13.96 -1.80
C LEU A 198 -15.10 -13.79 -0.28
N ASN A 199 -13.94 -14.00 0.37
CA ASN A 199 -13.81 -13.78 1.81
C ASN A 199 -13.94 -12.28 2.14
N TRP A 200 -13.30 -11.43 1.34
CA TRP A 200 -13.36 -9.98 1.50
C TRP A 200 -14.79 -9.48 1.27
N ARG A 201 -15.64 -10.08 0.44
CA ARG A 201 -17.04 -9.60 0.32
C ARG A 201 -17.94 -9.98 1.50
N ARG A 202 -17.49 -10.82 2.44
CA ARG A 202 -18.29 -11.17 3.62
C ARG A 202 -18.44 -9.97 4.56
N PRO A 203 -19.59 -9.78 5.23
CA PRO A 203 -19.73 -8.75 6.27
C PRO A 203 -18.65 -8.85 7.34
N GLU A 204 -18.27 -10.09 7.69
CA GLU A 204 -17.19 -10.43 8.62
C GLU A 204 -16.17 -11.34 7.91
N PRO A 205 -15.12 -10.78 7.28
CA PRO A 205 -14.06 -11.56 6.66
C PRO A 205 -13.34 -12.44 7.68
N THR A 206 -13.11 -13.71 7.35
CA THR A 206 -12.43 -14.64 8.25
C THR A 206 -10.92 -14.45 8.17
N ILE A 207 -10.26 -14.29 9.32
CA ILE A 207 -8.79 -14.31 9.40
C ILE A 207 -8.32 -15.77 9.31
N ARG A 208 -7.55 -16.11 8.29
CA ARG A 208 -6.99 -17.46 8.08
C ARG A 208 -5.75 -17.70 8.92
N ARG A 209 -4.91 -16.67 9.04
CA ARG A 209 -3.64 -16.76 9.74
C ARG A 209 -3.38 -15.47 10.49
N PHE A 210 -2.89 -15.63 11.71
CA PHE A 210 -2.53 -14.57 12.62
C PHE A 210 -1.10 -14.81 13.09
N VAL A 211 -0.23 -13.82 12.94
CA VAL A 211 1.18 -13.94 13.31
C VAL A 211 1.67 -12.69 14.01
N SER A 212 2.30 -12.87 15.16
CA SER A 212 3.08 -11.83 15.82
C SER A 212 4.49 -11.78 15.23
N VAL A 213 4.94 -10.60 14.85
CA VAL A 213 6.30 -10.29 14.40
C VAL A 213 6.97 -9.57 15.56
N THR A 214 7.55 -10.33 16.48
CA THR A 214 8.11 -9.83 17.75
C THR A 214 9.13 -8.74 17.48
N SER A 215 8.84 -7.51 17.90
CA SER A 215 9.49 -6.32 17.39
C SER A 215 10.49 -5.76 18.39
N GLY A 216 11.79 -5.79 18.05
CA GLY A 216 12.81 -4.92 18.65
C GLY A 216 12.91 -4.93 20.19
N PRO A 217 13.52 -3.90 20.79
CA PRO A 217 13.47 -3.68 22.24
C PRO A 217 12.06 -3.26 22.66
N ASP A 218 11.56 -3.87 23.73
CA ASP A 218 10.21 -3.64 24.26
C ASP A 218 9.94 -2.14 24.49
N ASN A 219 8.72 -1.69 24.16
CA ASN A 219 8.16 -0.36 24.44
C ASN A 219 8.53 0.79 23.49
N VAL A 220 8.99 0.52 22.26
CA VAL A 220 9.14 1.59 21.24
C VAL A 220 8.02 1.50 20.21
N SER A 221 7.15 2.51 20.20
CA SER A 221 6.02 2.59 19.26
C SER A 221 6.45 2.48 17.80
N ILE A 222 5.74 1.64 17.03
CA ILE A 222 5.92 1.56 15.58
C ILE A 222 5.41 2.85 14.95
N SER A 223 6.30 3.62 14.32
CA SER A 223 5.94 4.90 13.70
C SER A 223 5.34 4.70 12.32
N GLU A 224 5.84 3.72 11.57
CA GLU A 224 5.41 3.46 10.20
C GLU A 224 5.67 2.00 9.83
N ILE A 225 4.82 1.48 8.95
CA ILE A 225 4.91 0.14 8.39
C ILE A 225 4.63 0.23 6.89
N CYS A 226 5.40 -0.50 6.08
CA CYS A 226 5.11 -0.68 4.66
C CYS A 226 5.42 -2.10 4.20
N TRP A 227 4.63 -2.60 3.25
CA TRP A 227 4.90 -3.85 2.55
C TRP A 227 5.85 -3.59 1.38
N LEU A 228 6.82 -4.47 1.16
CA LEU A 228 7.55 -4.49 -0.11
C LEU A 228 6.70 -5.18 -1.19
N PRO A 229 6.96 -4.90 -2.49
CA PRO A 229 6.28 -5.59 -3.59
C PRO A 229 6.27 -7.11 -3.39
N GLY A 230 5.10 -7.72 -3.50
CA GLY A 230 4.91 -9.14 -3.23
C GLY A 230 4.62 -9.48 -1.76
N ALA A 231 4.61 -8.51 -0.83
CA ALA A 231 4.23 -8.66 0.58
C ALA A 231 4.85 -9.87 1.32
N HIS A 232 5.97 -10.39 0.83
CA HIS A 232 6.80 -11.37 1.53
C HIS A 232 7.68 -10.71 2.57
N TRP A 233 7.95 -9.41 2.40
CA TRP A 233 8.79 -8.62 3.27
C TRP A 233 8.00 -7.43 3.81
N LEU A 234 8.17 -7.18 5.11
CA LEU A 234 7.58 -6.07 5.84
C LEU A 234 8.68 -5.18 6.37
N VAL A 235 8.51 -3.86 6.27
CA VAL A 235 9.46 -2.90 6.85
C VAL A 235 8.76 -2.09 7.92
N THR A 236 9.41 -1.97 9.06
CA THR A 236 8.90 -1.22 10.22
C THR A 236 9.90 -0.14 10.61
N ALA A 237 9.43 1.07 10.85
CA ALA A 237 10.25 2.18 11.36
C ALA A 237 9.89 2.49 12.82
N GLN A 238 10.90 2.54 13.68
CA GLN A 238 10.79 2.87 15.11
C GLN A 238 11.66 4.07 15.42
N ARG A 239 11.06 5.15 15.94
CA ARG A 239 11.80 6.34 16.39
C ARG A 239 12.33 6.09 17.79
N ASN A 240 13.65 6.09 17.91
CA ASN A 240 14.37 5.88 19.15
C ASN A 240 14.91 7.20 19.69
N ARG A 241 14.87 7.35 21.01
CA ARG A 241 15.49 8.48 21.73
C ARG A 241 16.42 8.01 22.87
N PRO A 242 17.33 7.04 22.64
CA PRO A 242 18.22 6.58 23.68
C PRO A 242 19.12 7.73 24.11
N MET A 243 19.05 8.07 25.41
CA MET A 243 19.93 9.08 26.02
C MET A 243 19.91 10.44 25.30
N GLY A 244 18.75 10.83 24.74
CA GLY A 244 18.57 12.11 24.04
C GLY A 244 19.10 12.17 22.61
N ARG A 245 19.77 11.11 22.12
CA ARG A 245 20.14 11.01 20.70
C ARG A 245 18.91 10.58 19.89
N GLN A 246 18.53 11.37 18.90
CA GLN A 246 17.48 10.99 17.96
C GLN A 246 18.06 10.01 16.92
N SER A 247 17.47 8.82 16.86
CA SER A 247 17.75 7.84 15.81
C SER A 247 16.47 7.13 15.41
N THR A 248 16.51 6.45 14.27
CA THR A 248 15.39 5.65 13.79
C THR A 248 15.89 4.27 13.42
N THR A 249 15.28 3.23 13.98
CA THR A 249 15.54 1.85 13.58
C THR A 249 14.54 1.41 12.53
N PHE A 250 15.06 0.98 11.38
CA PHE A 250 14.32 0.30 10.33
C PHE A 250 14.58 -1.19 10.47
N THR A 251 13.53 -1.99 10.56
CA THR A 251 13.64 -3.45 10.62
C THR A 251 12.93 -4.07 9.43
N PHE A 252 13.61 -4.99 8.76
CA PHE A 252 13.11 -5.73 7.61
C PHE A 252 12.77 -7.14 8.07
N TRP A 253 11.53 -7.54 7.87
CA TRP A 253 11.00 -8.82 8.30
C TRP A 253 10.65 -9.67 7.09
N ASN A 254 11.06 -10.92 7.07
CA ASN A 254 10.44 -11.90 6.20
C ASN A 254 9.15 -12.38 6.89
N VAL A 255 8.01 -12.28 6.22
CA VAL A 255 6.70 -12.70 6.74
C VAL A 255 6.21 -13.95 5.98
N GLY A 256 7.12 -14.90 5.80
CA GLY A 256 6.91 -16.23 5.26
C GLY A 256 6.06 -17.10 6.19
N HIS A 257 6.34 -18.39 6.34
CA HIS A 257 5.60 -19.26 7.28
C HIS A 257 5.98 -18.97 8.74
N GLU A 258 7.27 -18.77 8.99
CA GLU A 258 7.80 -18.37 10.28
C GLU A 258 8.40 -16.98 10.10
N PRO A 259 7.84 -15.94 10.74
CA PRO A 259 8.37 -14.61 10.58
C PRO A 259 9.76 -14.53 11.20
N PHE A 260 10.70 -13.88 10.51
CA PHE A 260 12.02 -13.62 11.08
C PHE A 260 12.54 -12.25 10.64
N ARG A 261 13.43 -11.69 11.46
CA ARG A 261 14.12 -10.45 11.14
C ARG A 261 15.23 -10.74 10.15
N ALA A 262 15.12 -10.19 8.94
CA ALA A 262 16.08 -10.39 7.86
C ALA A 262 17.23 -9.39 7.89
N ALA A 263 16.93 -8.15 8.29
CA ALA A 263 17.91 -7.09 8.46
C ALA A 263 17.38 -6.02 9.42
N ALA A 264 18.29 -5.20 9.97
CA ALA A 264 17.92 -3.93 10.59
C ALA A 264 19.00 -2.88 10.34
N LEU A 265 18.58 -1.63 10.33
CA LEU A 265 19.42 -0.46 10.13
C LEU A 265 19.01 0.61 11.14
N GLU A 266 19.98 1.18 11.84
CA GLU A 266 19.77 2.40 12.62
C GLU A 266 20.26 3.61 11.81
N ALA A 267 19.33 4.47 11.38
CA ALA A 267 19.64 5.72 10.73
C ALA A 267 19.77 6.85 11.77
N PRO A 268 20.79 7.72 11.66
CA PRO A 268 20.93 8.86 12.56
C PRO A 268 19.88 9.93 12.28
N GLY A 269 19.44 10.63 13.32
CA GLY A 269 18.55 11.79 13.22
C GLY A 269 17.07 11.45 13.22
N TYR A 270 16.27 12.45 12.91
CA TYR A 270 14.81 12.36 12.84
C TYR A 270 14.40 12.09 11.39
N TYR A 271 13.92 10.88 11.11
CA TYR A 271 13.35 10.57 9.79
C TYR A 271 11.96 11.19 9.65
N ARG A 272 11.65 11.72 8.47
CA ARG A 272 10.34 12.29 8.16
C ARG A 272 9.51 11.34 7.32
N HIS A 273 10.05 10.93 6.18
CA HIS A 273 9.39 10.03 5.24
C HIS A 273 10.37 8.94 4.80
N MET A 274 9.83 7.78 4.49
CA MET A 274 10.56 6.69 3.86
C MET A 274 9.80 6.16 2.65
N SER A 275 10.54 5.65 1.68
CA SER A 275 10.02 4.84 0.60
C SER A 275 10.94 3.64 0.45
N VAL A 276 10.35 2.46 0.28
CA VAL A 276 11.10 1.21 0.22
C VAL A 276 10.68 0.41 -1.00
N GLY A 277 11.65 -0.22 -1.65
CA GLY A 277 11.48 -1.00 -2.86
C GLY A 277 12.35 -2.24 -2.79
N ILE A 278 12.05 -3.22 -3.64
CA ILE A 278 12.81 -4.47 -3.72
C ILE A 278 13.54 -4.54 -5.06
N GLN A 279 14.81 -4.88 -5.00
CA GLN A 279 15.67 -5.15 -6.15
C GLN A 279 16.17 -6.58 -6.04
N GLU A 280 16.00 -7.33 -7.10
CA GLU A 280 16.60 -8.66 -7.26
C GLU A 280 17.92 -8.49 -8.00
N ASP A 281 18.99 -9.10 -7.48
CA ASP A 281 20.29 -9.09 -8.12
C ASP A 281 20.40 -10.19 -9.20
N GLU A 282 21.54 -10.23 -9.90
CA GLU A 282 21.79 -11.24 -10.95
C GLU A 282 21.86 -12.68 -10.40
N HIS A 283 22.02 -12.85 -9.08
CA HIS A 283 22.09 -14.15 -8.41
C HIS A 283 20.73 -14.58 -7.81
N GLY A 284 19.68 -13.76 -7.96
CA GLY A 284 18.37 -14.01 -7.35
C GLY A 284 18.32 -13.66 -5.85
N GLU A 285 19.34 -13.00 -5.30
CA GLU A 285 19.29 -12.45 -3.96
C GLU A 285 18.44 -11.17 -3.96
N HIS A 286 17.58 -11.06 -2.95
CA HIS A 286 16.76 -9.87 -2.77
C HIS A 286 17.50 -8.84 -1.93
N SER A 287 17.51 -7.60 -2.41
CA SER A 287 17.93 -6.43 -1.64
C SER A 287 16.80 -5.43 -1.55
N ALA A 288 16.60 -4.83 -0.39
CA ALA A 288 15.73 -3.69 -0.24
C ALA A 288 16.51 -2.41 -0.53
N LEU A 289 15.92 -1.51 -1.31
CA LEU A 289 16.36 -0.13 -1.42
C LEU A 289 15.49 0.69 -0.47
N LEU A 290 16.10 1.42 0.45
CA LEU A 290 15.43 2.29 1.41
C LEU A 290 15.86 3.72 1.14
N ALA A 291 14.95 4.54 0.62
CA ALA A 291 15.11 5.97 0.48
C ALA A 291 14.44 6.66 1.67
N LEU A 292 15.15 7.54 2.37
CA LEU A 292 14.63 8.22 3.54
C LEU A 292 15.11 9.67 3.60
N THR A 293 14.24 10.54 4.12
CA THR A 293 14.56 11.93 4.39
C THR A 293 14.80 12.09 5.89
N VAL A 294 15.99 12.56 6.27
CA VAL A 294 16.38 12.73 7.68
C VAL A 294 16.87 14.13 7.97
N THR A 295 16.56 14.61 9.18
CA THR A 295 17.17 15.79 9.75
C THR A 295 18.25 15.39 10.76
N VAL A 296 19.50 15.74 10.47
CA VAL A 296 20.67 15.46 11.33
C VAL A 296 21.32 16.78 11.70
N LYS A 297 21.30 17.14 12.99
CA LYS A 297 21.88 18.41 13.49
C LYS A 297 21.38 19.67 12.76
N GLY A 298 20.12 19.65 12.31
CA GLY A 298 19.48 20.75 11.57
C GLY A 298 19.71 20.71 10.06
N GLU A 299 20.57 19.82 9.55
CA GLU A 299 20.73 19.60 8.12
C GLU A 299 19.73 18.57 7.62
N GLU A 300 19.14 18.81 6.46
CA GLU A 300 18.23 17.88 5.81
C GLU A 300 18.91 17.11 4.70
N LEU A 301 18.75 15.78 4.75
CA LEU A 301 19.46 14.85 3.90
C LEU A 301 18.47 13.86 3.30
N LEU A 302 18.66 13.56 2.02
CA LEU A 302 18.11 12.38 1.36
C LEU A 302 19.19 11.29 1.38
N GLN A 303 18.91 10.20 2.08
CA GLN A 303 19.80 9.04 2.15
C GLN A 303 19.14 7.84 1.48
N VAL A 304 19.93 7.10 0.69
CA VAL A 304 19.49 5.86 0.06
C VAL A 304 20.39 4.72 0.52
N TYR A 305 19.79 3.73 1.15
CA TYR A 305 20.45 2.52 1.62
C TYR A 305 20.06 1.33 0.74
N SER A 306 21.01 0.43 0.52
CA SER A 306 20.77 -0.90 -0.01
C SER A 306 20.99 -1.90 1.12
N VAL A 307 19.97 -2.69 1.40
CA VAL A 307 19.92 -3.64 2.52
C VAL A 307 19.72 -5.03 1.93
N ARG A 308 20.72 -5.91 2.04
CA ARG A 308 20.59 -7.31 1.62
C ARG A 308 19.58 -8.03 2.53
N LEU A 309 18.57 -8.66 1.93
CA LEU A 309 17.56 -9.40 2.65
C LEU A 309 17.96 -10.88 2.68
N SER A 310 18.46 -11.33 3.82
CA SER A 310 18.79 -12.74 4.01
C SER A 310 17.51 -13.59 4.01
N SER A 311 17.51 -14.68 3.24
CA SER A 311 16.42 -15.68 3.26
C SER A 311 16.50 -16.63 4.45
N ILE A 312 17.63 -16.64 5.16
CA ILE A 312 17.89 -17.47 6.33
C ILE A 312 17.95 -16.56 7.55
N ALA A 313 17.28 -16.99 8.63
CA ALA A 313 17.35 -16.33 9.91
C ALA A 313 18.81 -16.32 10.38
N ASP A 314 19.37 -15.13 10.55
CA ASP A 314 20.73 -14.99 11.06
C ASP A 314 20.70 -15.25 12.58
N PRO A 315 21.32 -16.34 13.07
CA PRO A 315 21.25 -16.74 14.48
C PRO A 315 21.80 -15.67 15.42
N ASP A 316 22.71 -14.81 14.94
CA ASP A 316 23.29 -13.73 15.72
C ASP A 316 22.27 -12.62 16.05
N THR A 317 21.17 -12.56 15.30
CA THR A 317 20.09 -11.57 15.52
C THR A 317 19.30 -11.85 16.80
N PHE A 318 19.19 -13.11 17.22
CA PHE A 318 18.40 -13.50 18.38
C PHE A 318 19.09 -13.19 19.72
N HIS A 319 20.43 -13.20 19.77
CA HIS A 319 21.16 -13.01 21.02
C HIS A 319 21.46 -11.54 21.36
N ALA A 320 21.35 -10.61 20.41
CA ALA A 320 21.60 -9.19 20.64
C ALA A 320 20.51 -8.47 21.46
N GLN A 321 19.38 -9.12 21.75
CA GLN A 321 18.29 -8.51 22.53
C GLN A 321 18.57 -8.44 24.04
N SER A 322 19.51 -9.23 24.58
CA SER A 322 19.62 -9.39 26.04
C SER A 322 20.78 -8.63 26.72
N LEU A 323 21.67 -7.97 25.97
CA LEU A 323 22.84 -7.29 26.56
C LEU A 323 22.94 -5.82 26.12
N VAL A 324 22.20 -4.99 26.86
CA VAL A 324 22.53 -3.62 27.29
C VAL A 324 23.50 -2.82 26.38
N SER A 325 22.92 -1.86 25.65
CA SER A 325 23.50 -0.54 25.31
C SER A 325 24.87 -0.47 24.63
N GLN A 326 25.39 -1.54 24.03
CA GLN A 326 26.52 -1.39 23.12
C GLN A 326 26.01 -0.75 21.83
N THR A 327 26.18 0.57 21.77
CA THR A 327 26.04 1.39 20.57
C THR A 327 26.87 0.70 19.50
N ILE A 328 26.21 -0.01 18.57
CA ILE A 328 26.88 -0.71 17.49
C ILE A 328 27.55 0.37 16.63
N THR A 329 28.84 0.59 16.89
CA THR A 329 29.70 1.27 15.93
C THR A 329 29.72 0.40 14.67
N PRO A 330 29.43 0.95 13.48
CA PRO A 330 29.18 0.20 12.25
C PRO A 330 30.46 -0.37 11.63
N MET A 331 31.29 -1.10 12.38
CA MET A 331 32.65 -1.44 11.93
C MET A 331 32.95 -2.93 11.69
N SER A 332 32.02 -3.88 11.91
CA SER A 332 32.36 -5.30 11.65
C SER A 332 31.28 -6.19 11.01
N SER A 333 30.04 -5.72 10.81
CA SER A 333 28.99 -6.47 10.09
C SER A 333 28.51 -5.78 8.79
N THR A 334 29.39 -4.95 8.21
CA THR A 334 29.09 -3.87 7.24
C THR A 334 28.67 -4.30 5.83
N GLU A 335 28.66 -5.59 5.48
CA GLU A 335 28.29 -5.99 4.12
C GLU A 335 26.78 -6.04 3.87
N LYS A 336 25.95 -6.14 4.92
CA LYS A 336 24.49 -6.26 4.75
C LYS A 336 23.82 -4.93 4.42
N VAL A 337 24.37 -3.81 4.87
CA VAL A 337 23.79 -2.48 4.64
C VAL A 337 24.82 -1.54 4.03
N ALA A 338 24.55 -1.09 2.82
CA ALA A 338 25.39 -0.14 2.10
C ALA A 338 24.64 1.18 1.90
N LEU A 339 25.21 2.28 2.40
CA LEU A 339 24.76 3.62 2.02
C LEU A 339 25.17 3.87 0.56
N LYS A 340 24.18 3.98 -0.33
CA LYS A 340 24.38 4.20 -1.77
C LYS A 340 24.50 5.67 -2.10
N HIS A 341 23.61 6.49 -1.53
CA HIS A 341 23.57 7.93 -1.79
C HIS A 341 23.38 8.71 -0.51
N HIS A 342 24.09 9.83 -0.40
CA HIS A 342 23.99 10.79 0.69
C HIS A 342 23.91 12.19 0.09
N ILE A 343 22.69 12.70 -0.07
CA ILE A 343 22.44 13.95 -0.78
C ILE A 343 21.93 14.98 0.21
N THR A 344 22.70 16.05 0.38
CA THR A 344 22.27 17.24 1.11
C THR A 344 21.19 17.97 0.30
N ARG A 345 20.28 18.66 0.99
CA ARG A 345 19.36 19.60 0.34
C ARG A 345 20.14 20.53 -0.64
N PRO A 346 19.71 20.68 -1.90
CA PRO A 346 20.34 21.63 -2.82
C PRO A 346 20.31 23.04 -2.22
N VAL A 347 21.37 23.82 -2.46
CA VAL A 347 21.54 25.15 -1.85
C VAL A 347 20.57 26.15 -2.48
N LEU A 348 20.29 26.00 -3.78
CA LEU A 348 19.31 26.78 -4.52
C LEU A 348 17.86 26.45 -4.16
N SER A 349 17.61 25.31 -3.53
CA SER A 349 16.28 24.92 -3.10
C SER A 349 15.96 25.52 -1.74
N ALA A 350 15.00 26.45 -1.71
CA ALA A 350 14.37 26.84 -0.46
C ALA A 350 13.48 25.70 0.07
N GLY A 351 13.31 25.65 1.39
CA GLY A 351 12.38 24.74 2.02
C GLY A 351 12.97 23.44 2.56
N ILE A 352 12.11 22.43 2.70
CA ILE A 352 12.42 21.18 3.37
C ILE A 352 12.03 19.97 2.53
N PHE A 353 12.70 18.84 2.73
CA PHE A 353 12.22 17.57 2.20
C PHE A 353 10.87 17.23 2.84
N TYR A 354 9.86 17.12 2.00
CA TYR A 354 8.48 16.88 2.40
C TYR A 354 8.05 15.44 2.14
N GLU A 355 8.30 14.90 0.96
CA GLU A 355 7.90 13.53 0.59
C GLU A 355 9.04 12.84 -0.14
N VAL A 356 9.15 11.51 0.02
CA VAL A 356 10.05 10.67 -0.78
C VAL A 356 9.27 9.48 -1.29
N VAL A 357 9.39 9.23 -2.59
CA VAL A 357 8.81 8.05 -3.26
C VAL A 357 9.86 7.40 -4.13
N MET A 358 9.69 6.11 -4.38
CA MET A 358 10.64 5.33 -5.16
C MET A 358 9.92 4.32 -6.04
N CYS A 359 10.42 4.13 -7.26
CA CYS A 359 10.00 3.08 -8.17
C CYS A 359 11.23 2.50 -8.87
N GLY A 360 11.55 1.24 -8.58
CA GLY A 360 12.78 0.60 -9.07
C GLY A 360 14.03 1.35 -8.61
N GLU A 361 14.85 1.79 -9.57
CA GLU A 361 16.11 2.51 -9.32
C GLU A 361 15.93 4.04 -9.26
N VAL A 362 14.71 4.56 -9.39
CA VAL A 362 14.44 6.00 -9.40
C VAL A 362 13.81 6.42 -8.08
N VAL A 363 14.40 7.44 -7.46
CA VAL A 363 13.89 8.12 -6.26
C VAL A 363 13.47 9.52 -6.64
N ALA A 364 12.32 9.96 -6.17
CA ALA A 364 11.87 11.34 -6.24
C ALA A 364 11.63 11.86 -4.83
N ALA A 365 12.22 13.00 -4.51
CA ALA A 365 11.99 13.69 -3.25
C ALA A 365 11.45 15.09 -3.51
N THR A 366 10.34 15.44 -2.87
CA THR A 366 9.74 16.78 -3.00
C THR A 366 10.38 17.73 -1.99
N LEU A 367 10.66 18.95 -2.45
CA LEU A 367 11.10 20.06 -1.62
C LEU A 367 10.01 21.11 -1.57
N VAL A 368 9.60 21.49 -0.36
CA VAL A 368 8.51 22.43 -0.11
C VAL A 368 9.03 23.59 0.72
N ASN A 369 8.85 24.81 0.23
CA ASN A 369 9.12 26.01 1.02
C ASN A 369 7.94 26.32 1.94
N LEU A 370 8.12 26.06 3.25
CA LEU A 370 7.11 26.34 4.28
C LEU A 370 6.77 27.83 4.43
N PHE A 371 7.64 28.72 3.94
CA PHE A 371 7.42 30.16 4.02
C PHE A 371 6.69 30.72 2.81
N ASP A 372 6.65 29.98 1.72
CA ASP A 372 5.91 30.39 0.54
C ASP A 372 4.44 30.01 0.66
N MET A 373 3.58 30.74 -0.04
CA MET A 373 2.18 30.35 -0.15
C MET A 373 2.09 28.93 -0.75
N PRO A 374 1.20 28.07 -0.25
CA PRO A 374 1.02 26.73 -0.78
C PRO A 374 0.82 26.78 -2.30
N GLY A 375 1.63 26.00 -3.01
CA GLY A 375 1.59 25.88 -4.47
C GLY A 375 2.56 26.75 -5.27
N VAL A 376 3.33 27.65 -4.64
CA VAL A 376 4.17 28.61 -5.39
C VAL A 376 5.53 28.05 -5.82
N ALA A 377 6.15 27.14 -5.07
CA ALA A 377 7.41 26.51 -5.49
C ALA A 377 7.58 25.12 -4.88
N HIS A 378 7.27 24.08 -5.67
CA HIS A 378 7.67 22.72 -5.33
C HIS A 378 8.72 22.27 -6.32
N GLN A 379 9.92 22.03 -5.82
CA GLN A 379 10.97 21.41 -6.61
C GLN A 379 10.97 19.90 -6.33
N ILE A 380 11.28 19.10 -7.34
CA ILE A 380 11.38 17.65 -7.20
C ILE A 380 12.83 17.26 -7.50
N LEU A 381 13.52 16.70 -6.52
CA LEU A 381 14.83 16.09 -6.73
C LEU A 381 14.63 14.66 -7.23
N LEU A 382 14.98 14.42 -8.49
CA LEU A 382 15.05 13.09 -9.08
C LEU A 382 16.47 12.52 -8.93
N LEU A 383 16.57 11.27 -8.50
CA LEU A 383 17.81 10.52 -8.36
C LEU A 383 17.67 9.15 -9.02
N ASN A 384 18.58 8.82 -9.93
CA ASN A 384 18.77 7.46 -10.42
C ASN A 384 19.85 6.80 -9.55
N ILE A 385 19.45 5.82 -8.73
CA ILE A 385 20.30 5.14 -7.76
C ILE A 385 21.48 4.45 -8.45
N ARG A 386 21.27 3.88 -9.64
CA ARG A 386 22.29 3.13 -10.37
C ARG A 386 23.32 4.03 -11.04
N THR A 387 22.86 5.08 -11.71
CA THR A 387 23.76 5.97 -12.46
C THR A 387 24.32 7.11 -11.59
N GLY A 388 23.70 7.38 -10.43
CA GLY A 388 24.01 8.53 -9.59
C GLY A 388 23.56 9.87 -10.20
N VAL A 389 22.85 9.84 -11.34
CA VAL A 389 22.35 11.05 -11.99
C VAL A 389 21.29 11.68 -11.10
N LYS A 390 21.49 12.97 -10.81
CA LYS A 390 20.62 13.82 -10.02
C LYS A 390 20.11 14.98 -10.88
N ARG A 391 18.80 15.23 -10.84
CA ARG A 391 18.14 16.37 -11.50
C ARG A 391 17.23 17.05 -10.51
N LEU A 392 17.33 18.37 -10.45
CA LEU A 392 16.34 19.19 -9.79
C LEU A 392 15.30 19.56 -10.84
N VAL A 393 14.04 19.26 -10.59
CA VAL A 393 12.93 19.58 -11.47
C VAL A 393 12.18 20.75 -10.87
N ASP A 394 11.91 21.76 -11.68
CA ASP A 394 10.98 22.83 -11.33
C ASP A 394 9.64 22.54 -12.00
N VAL A 395 8.60 22.36 -11.19
CA VAL A 395 7.27 22.05 -11.71
C VAL A 395 6.46 23.32 -11.73
N LEU A 396 6.20 23.83 -12.94
CA LEU A 396 5.38 25.01 -13.14
C LEU A 396 3.89 24.64 -13.02
N TYR A 397 3.31 24.98 -11.87
CA TYR A 397 1.88 24.82 -11.65
C TYR A 397 1.12 26.04 -12.18
N LYS A 398 -0.01 25.77 -12.84
CA LYS A 398 -0.96 26.84 -13.19
C LYS A 398 -1.82 27.26 -12.00
N GLU A 399 -2.03 26.33 -11.07
CA GLU A 399 -2.87 26.47 -9.89
C GLU A 399 -2.04 26.39 -8.61
N THR A 400 -2.48 27.11 -7.57
CA THR A 400 -1.91 27.02 -6.23
C THR A 400 -2.50 25.82 -5.50
N HIS A 401 -1.73 24.75 -5.41
CA HIS A 401 -2.14 23.53 -4.71
C HIS A 401 -1.99 23.68 -3.19
N LEU A 402 -3.04 23.35 -2.44
CA LEU A 402 -3.05 23.33 -0.98
C LEU A 402 -2.23 22.16 -0.43
N ARG A 403 -2.22 21.03 -1.15
CA ARG A 403 -1.41 19.86 -0.84
C ARG A 403 -0.95 19.21 -2.13
N MET A 404 0.24 18.64 -2.10
CA MET A 404 0.81 17.91 -3.23
C MET A 404 1.24 16.51 -2.78
N HIS A 405 1.06 15.54 -3.68
CA HIS A 405 1.56 14.18 -3.55
C HIS A 405 2.20 13.77 -4.87
N ILE A 406 3.31 13.04 -4.80
CA ILE A 406 3.95 12.48 -5.98
C ILE A 406 3.89 10.95 -5.98
N THR A 407 3.78 10.36 -7.15
CA THR A 407 3.82 8.90 -7.33
C THR A 407 4.71 8.58 -8.50
N LEU A 408 5.65 7.65 -8.32
CA LEU A 408 6.53 7.21 -9.37
C LEU A 408 6.04 5.91 -10.00
N TYR A 409 6.12 5.88 -11.32
CA TYR A 409 5.91 4.71 -12.16
C TYR A 409 7.19 4.47 -12.98
N PRO A 410 7.35 3.31 -13.63
CA PRO A 410 8.61 2.98 -14.32
C PRO A 410 9.05 3.97 -15.41
N THR A 411 8.12 4.75 -15.96
CA THR A 411 8.40 5.67 -17.09
C THR A 411 7.85 7.08 -16.89
N GLU A 412 7.10 7.30 -15.82
CA GLU A 412 6.38 8.54 -15.59
C GLU A 412 6.40 8.91 -14.10
N ILE A 413 6.36 10.21 -13.85
CA ILE A 413 6.10 10.78 -12.54
C ILE A 413 4.70 11.40 -12.57
N VAL A 414 3.87 11.01 -11.60
CA VAL A 414 2.51 11.50 -11.46
C VAL A 414 2.47 12.46 -10.28
N ILE A 415 2.06 13.69 -10.53
CA ILE A 415 1.94 14.74 -9.54
C ILE A 415 0.45 14.99 -9.33
N THR A 416 -0.01 14.80 -8.09
CA THR A 416 -1.39 15.09 -7.72
C THR A 416 -1.42 16.27 -6.77
N GLY A 417 -2.07 17.34 -7.18
CA GLY A 417 -2.30 18.53 -6.37
C GLY A 417 -3.75 18.64 -5.94
N ALA A 418 -3.97 18.95 -4.67
CA ALA A 418 -5.29 19.26 -4.14
C ALA A 418 -5.56 20.76 -4.22
N LEU A 419 -6.74 21.10 -4.73
CA LEU A 419 -7.40 22.39 -4.57
C LEU A 419 -8.47 22.25 -3.48
N GLU A 420 -9.37 23.22 -3.33
CA GLU A 420 -10.43 23.16 -2.30
C GLU A 420 -11.35 21.94 -2.49
N ASP A 421 -12.02 21.85 -3.65
CA ASP A 421 -13.01 20.80 -3.96
C ASP A 421 -12.64 19.94 -5.18
N THR A 422 -11.37 19.97 -5.58
CA THR A 422 -10.89 19.36 -6.83
C THR A 422 -9.48 18.80 -6.64
N LEU A 423 -9.22 17.64 -7.22
CA LEU A 423 -7.86 17.12 -7.40
C LEU A 423 -7.43 17.32 -8.85
N VAL A 424 -6.19 17.73 -9.06
CA VAL A 424 -5.56 17.83 -10.38
C VAL A 424 -4.43 16.82 -10.42
N THR A 425 -4.51 15.86 -11.33
CA THR A 425 -3.51 14.80 -11.50
C THR A 425 -2.81 14.97 -12.84
N ARG A 426 -1.50 15.14 -12.81
CA ARG A 426 -0.66 15.34 -14.00
C ARG A 426 0.39 14.24 -14.09
N ALA A 427 0.44 13.53 -15.21
CA ALA A 427 1.50 12.56 -15.48
C ALA A 427 2.52 13.18 -16.46
N HIS A 428 3.79 13.11 -16.11
CA HIS A 428 4.90 13.57 -16.94
C HIS A 428 5.84 12.40 -17.24
N ALA A 429 6.40 12.35 -18.46
CA ALA A 429 7.45 11.38 -18.75
C ALA A 429 8.68 11.66 -17.89
N LEU A 430 9.30 10.59 -17.40
CA LEU A 430 10.62 10.69 -16.79
C LEU A 430 11.67 11.00 -17.88
N PRO A 431 12.68 11.84 -17.59
CA PRO A 431 13.77 12.07 -18.52
C PRO A 431 14.49 10.76 -18.88
N PRO A 432 15.02 10.62 -20.12
CA PRO A 432 15.62 9.36 -20.59
C PRO A 432 16.72 8.79 -19.69
N GLU A 433 17.46 9.64 -18.98
CA GLU A 433 18.47 9.22 -17.99
C GLU A 433 17.92 8.49 -16.75
N PHE A 434 16.61 8.59 -16.48
CA PHE A 434 15.92 7.88 -15.40
C PHE A 434 15.14 6.65 -15.90
N LEU A 435 15.00 6.48 -17.21
CA LEU A 435 14.34 5.30 -17.73
C LEU A 435 15.24 4.06 -17.49
N PRO A 436 14.65 2.91 -17.13
CA PRO A 436 15.41 1.68 -17.00
C PRO A 436 16.13 1.43 -18.33
N ALA A 437 17.44 1.16 -18.25
CA ALA A 437 18.22 0.85 -19.44
C ALA A 437 17.54 -0.32 -20.14
N SER A 438 16.96 -0.06 -21.34
CA SER A 438 16.35 -1.12 -22.13
C SER A 438 17.36 -2.25 -22.18
N PRO A 439 17.01 -3.49 -21.78
CA PRO A 439 17.93 -4.61 -21.82
C PRO A 439 18.48 -4.63 -23.22
N ARG A 440 19.73 -4.19 -23.39
CA ARG A 440 20.36 -4.10 -24.70
C ARG A 440 20.35 -5.54 -25.15
N ARG A 441 19.45 -5.88 -26.08
CA ARG A 441 19.48 -7.18 -26.74
C ARG A 441 20.92 -7.33 -27.15
N SER A 442 21.61 -8.24 -26.48
CA SER A 442 23.00 -8.55 -26.73
C SER A 442 23.02 -9.23 -28.09
N THR A 443 22.87 -8.42 -29.14
CA THR A 443 23.04 -8.83 -30.52
C THR A 443 24.51 -9.16 -30.61
N SER A 444 24.77 -10.46 -30.45
CA SER A 444 26.04 -11.18 -30.67
C SER A 444 27.15 -10.29 -31.21
N ARG A 445 27.86 -9.58 -30.32
CA ARG A 445 29.09 -8.90 -30.69
C ARG A 445 30.23 -9.84 -30.34
N SER A 446 31.02 -10.11 -31.36
CA SER A 446 32.22 -10.94 -31.41
C SER A 446 33.13 -10.77 -30.19
N PRO A 447 33.87 -11.82 -29.79
CA PRO A 447 34.75 -11.81 -28.63
C PRO A 447 35.91 -10.85 -28.87
N SER A 448 35.73 -9.60 -28.44
CA SER A 448 36.77 -8.60 -28.37
C SER A 448 37.30 -8.58 -26.93
N THR A 449 38.58 -8.89 -26.84
CA THR A 449 39.46 -8.98 -25.67
C THR A 449 39.19 -7.99 -24.53
N SER A 450 39.16 -8.57 -23.31
CA SER A 450 39.32 -7.99 -21.96
C SER A 450 38.20 -7.07 -21.40
N PRO A 451 37.47 -7.51 -20.36
CA PRO A 451 36.58 -6.64 -19.59
C PRO A 451 37.40 -5.72 -18.69
N THR A 452 37.41 -4.43 -19.00
CA THR A 452 37.95 -3.39 -18.12
C THR A 452 37.05 -3.30 -16.89
N ARG A 453 37.54 -3.74 -15.72
CA ARG A 453 36.90 -3.54 -14.42
C ARG A 453 36.51 -2.07 -14.28
N PHE A 454 35.25 -1.80 -13.92
CA PHE A 454 34.85 -0.50 -13.42
C PHE A 454 35.81 -0.09 -12.29
N PRO A 455 36.31 1.16 -12.27
CA PRO A 455 37.14 1.61 -11.18
C PRO A 455 36.30 1.59 -9.90
N PRO A 456 36.80 1.05 -8.78
CA PRO A 456 36.14 1.20 -7.49
C PRO A 456 35.96 2.69 -7.19
N CYS A 457 34.74 3.12 -6.89
CA CYS A 457 34.36 4.50 -6.52
C CYS A 457 35.01 5.02 -5.23
N SER A 458 36.12 4.42 -4.77
CA SER A 458 36.80 4.75 -3.52
C SER A 458 38.29 5.07 -3.69
N SER A 459 38.78 5.29 -4.91
CA SER A 459 40.07 5.97 -5.05
C SER A 459 39.88 7.46 -4.67
N PRO A 460 40.66 8.00 -3.72
CA PRO A 460 40.67 9.42 -3.46
C PRO A 460 41.11 10.12 -4.75
N GLN A 461 40.14 10.70 -5.47
CA GLN A 461 40.47 11.51 -6.64
C GLN A 461 41.41 12.64 -6.19
N PRO A 462 42.44 12.95 -6.99
CA PRO A 462 43.34 14.05 -6.70
C PRO A 462 42.52 15.32 -6.45
N SER A 463 42.92 16.06 -5.43
CA SER A 463 42.26 17.17 -4.71
C SER A 463 41.77 18.38 -5.54
N GLY A 464 41.64 18.25 -6.86
CA GLY A 464 40.91 19.16 -7.74
C GLY A 464 39.52 18.65 -8.08
N ALA A 465 38.83 17.98 -7.14
CA ALA A 465 37.46 17.53 -7.30
C ALA A 465 36.61 18.69 -7.80
N ARG A 466 36.12 18.58 -9.05
CA ARG A 466 35.09 19.45 -9.59
C ARG A 466 34.03 19.57 -8.51
N ARG A 467 33.86 20.77 -7.97
CA ARG A 467 32.70 21.08 -7.12
C ARG A 467 31.51 20.46 -7.82
N ASP A 468 30.80 19.58 -7.11
CA ASP A 468 29.55 19.00 -7.57
C ASP A 468 28.72 20.14 -8.15
N GLU A 469 28.73 20.27 -9.48
CA GLU A 469 28.03 21.35 -10.16
C GLU A 469 26.57 21.16 -9.81
N GLU A 470 26.03 22.15 -9.11
CA GLU A 470 24.68 22.09 -8.60
C GLU A 470 23.73 21.89 -9.79
N PRO A 471 22.87 20.86 -9.77
CA PRO A 471 22.03 20.55 -10.91
C PRO A 471 21.11 21.74 -11.18
N SER A 472 21.27 22.36 -12.34
CA SER A 472 20.35 23.41 -12.80
C SER A 472 18.93 22.82 -12.89
N PRO A 473 17.90 23.56 -12.42
CA PRO A 473 16.52 23.10 -12.56
C PRO A 473 16.18 22.78 -14.01
N ILE A 474 15.51 21.65 -14.24
CA ILE A 474 14.97 21.25 -15.54
C ILE A 474 13.44 21.28 -15.51
N ASP A 475 12.84 21.53 -16.66
CA ASP A 475 11.40 21.37 -16.87
C ASP A 475 11.12 19.94 -17.38
N LEU A 476 10.06 19.29 -16.86
CA LEU A 476 9.59 17.99 -17.35
C LEU A 476 8.83 18.12 -18.68
N GLY A 477 8.58 19.35 -19.14
CA GLY A 477 7.76 19.63 -20.31
C GLY A 477 6.27 19.45 -20.02
N PRO A 478 5.42 19.54 -21.06
CA PRO A 478 3.98 19.43 -20.88
C PRO A 478 3.57 18.05 -20.35
N PRO A 479 2.52 17.97 -19.51
CA PRO A 479 2.02 16.69 -19.02
C PRO A 479 1.47 15.84 -20.17
N ILE A 480 1.69 14.53 -20.11
CA ILE A 480 1.12 13.54 -21.04
C ILE A 480 -0.36 13.33 -20.74
N LEU A 481 -0.71 13.41 -19.45
CA LEU A 481 -2.06 13.29 -18.92
C LEU A 481 -2.33 14.43 -17.95
N ASP A 482 -3.50 15.05 -18.08
CA ASP A 482 -3.96 16.17 -17.26
C ASP A 482 -5.42 15.92 -16.87
N ALA A 483 -5.61 15.23 -15.75
CA ALA A 483 -6.91 14.80 -15.26
C ALA A 483 -7.39 15.72 -14.13
N VAL A 484 -8.66 16.13 -14.22
CA VAL A 484 -9.30 16.96 -13.18
C VAL A 484 -10.41 16.15 -12.53
N ILE A 485 -10.27 15.88 -11.24
CA ILE A 485 -11.26 15.15 -10.45
C ILE A 485 -12.07 16.19 -9.68
N SER A 486 -13.24 16.52 -10.20
CA SER A 486 -14.12 17.55 -9.64
C SER A 486 -15.09 16.98 -8.61
N LYS A 487 -15.71 17.87 -7.80
CA LYS A 487 -16.74 17.52 -6.81
C LYS A 487 -16.21 16.59 -5.71
N LEU A 488 -14.97 16.84 -5.29
CA LEU A 488 -14.31 16.17 -4.18
C LEU A 488 -14.24 17.10 -2.97
N PRO A 489 -15.29 17.16 -2.14
CA PRO A 489 -15.25 17.96 -0.94
C PRO A 489 -14.11 17.50 -0.02
N ASN A 490 -13.38 18.45 0.56
CA ASN A 490 -12.15 18.19 1.34
C ASN A 490 -11.08 17.45 0.52
N ALA A 491 -10.82 17.89 -0.71
CA ALA A 491 -9.79 17.29 -1.54
C ALA A 491 -8.39 17.36 -0.88
N VAL A 492 -8.16 18.27 0.07
CA VAL A 492 -6.90 18.44 0.81
C VAL A 492 -6.48 17.18 1.60
N ASP A 493 -7.42 16.36 2.06
CA ASP A 493 -7.15 15.16 2.86
C ASP A 493 -7.22 13.86 2.05
N PHE A 494 -6.83 13.92 0.78
CA PHE A 494 -6.83 12.75 -0.09
C PHE A 494 -5.74 11.74 0.29
N VAL A 495 -6.05 10.48 0.03
CA VAL A 495 -5.18 9.32 0.22
C VAL A 495 -5.06 8.62 -1.14
N PRO A 496 -3.89 8.66 -1.79
CA PRO A 496 -3.66 7.93 -3.03
C PRO A 496 -3.40 6.45 -2.77
N SER A 497 -3.60 5.63 -3.80
CA SER A 497 -3.13 4.24 -3.83
C SER A 497 -1.61 4.21 -3.84
N ASP A 498 -1.04 3.22 -3.15
CA ASP A 498 0.41 2.99 -3.19
C ASP A 498 0.91 2.82 -4.63
N SER A 499 2.16 3.19 -4.89
CA SER A 499 2.76 3.00 -6.22
C SER A 499 2.70 1.51 -6.58
N PRO A 500 2.22 1.16 -7.77
CA PRO A 500 2.16 -0.24 -8.13
C PRO A 500 3.59 -0.75 -8.30
N GLY A 501 3.86 -1.92 -7.73
CA GLY A 501 5.14 -2.57 -7.94
C GLY A 501 5.39 -2.82 -9.44
N PRO A 502 6.64 -3.13 -9.85
CA PRO A 502 7.00 -3.31 -11.27
C PRO A 502 6.26 -4.42 -12.03
N GLY A 503 5.42 -5.21 -11.36
CA GLY A 503 4.46 -6.15 -11.94
C GLY A 503 3.03 -5.59 -12.11
N ALA A 504 2.87 -4.27 -12.11
CA ALA A 504 1.59 -3.58 -12.28
C ALA A 504 0.81 -4.10 -13.50
N PRO A 505 -0.54 -4.04 -13.47
CA PRO A 505 -1.34 -4.36 -14.65
C PRO A 505 -0.93 -3.49 -15.84
N PRO A 506 -1.18 -3.96 -17.09
CA PRO A 506 -0.78 -3.25 -18.32
C PRO A 506 -1.39 -1.85 -18.46
N SER A 507 -2.42 -1.54 -17.68
CA SER A 507 -3.01 -0.21 -17.57
C SER A 507 -2.93 0.21 -16.09
N PRO A 508 -1.85 0.88 -15.68
CA PRO A 508 -1.77 1.39 -14.32
C PRO A 508 -2.89 2.40 -14.11
N SER A 509 -3.40 2.46 -12.88
CA SER A 509 -4.39 3.45 -12.49
C SER A 509 -4.02 3.98 -11.12
N LEU A 510 -4.22 5.27 -10.92
CA LEU A 510 -4.05 5.92 -9.63
C LEU A 510 -5.43 6.12 -9.02
N THR A 511 -5.66 5.52 -7.85
CA THR A 511 -6.94 5.69 -7.13
C THR A 511 -6.74 6.59 -5.95
N PHE A 512 -7.73 7.44 -5.69
CA PHE A 512 -7.76 8.38 -4.59
C PHE A 512 -8.97 8.09 -3.71
N MET A 513 -8.77 8.23 -2.41
CA MET A 513 -9.83 8.24 -1.42
C MET A 513 -9.83 9.58 -0.70
N THR A 514 -10.98 10.25 -0.64
CA THR A 514 -11.21 11.36 0.28
C THR A 514 -12.49 11.14 1.04
N VAL A 515 -12.62 11.83 2.17
CA VAL A 515 -13.74 11.71 3.08
C VAL A 515 -14.33 13.07 3.36
N ARG A 516 -15.65 13.14 3.23
CA ARG A 516 -16.42 14.34 3.56
C ARG A 516 -17.03 14.22 4.95
N PHE A 517 -16.85 15.29 5.71
CA PHE A 517 -17.57 15.53 6.95
C PHE A 517 -18.72 16.50 6.70
N VAL A 518 -19.89 16.22 7.28
CA VAL A 518 -21.06 17.11 7.31
C VAL A 518 -21.39 17.31 8.78
N GLU A 519 -21.31 18.56 9.25
CA GLU A 519 -21.57 18.90 10.67
C GLU A 519 -20.69 18.08 11.65
N GLY A 520 -19.44 17.82 11.28
CA GLY A 520 -18.50 17.00 12.08
C GLY A 520 -18.72 15.48 11.98
N THR A 521 -19.80 15.03 11.34
CA THR A 521 -20.07 13.60 11.12
C THR A 521 -19.52 13.15 9.76
N MET A 522 -18.87 11.99 9.72
CA MET A 522 -18.39 11.42 8.47
C MET A 522 -19.59 10.97 7.64
N ALA A 523 -19.85 11.65 6.52
CA ALA A 523 -21.06 11.41 5.74
C ALA A 523 -20.82 10.48 4.53
N ARG A 524 -19.69 10.67 3.84
CA ARG A 524 -19.43 10.02 2.53
C ARG A 524 -17.94 9.78 2.32
N VAL A 525 -17.64 8.64 1.71
CA VAL A 525 -16.32 8.36 1.13
C VAL A 525 -16.40 8.55 -0.38
N TYR A 526 -15.40 9.19 -0.96
CA TYR A 526 -15.29 9.41 -2.40
C TYR A 526 -14.08 8.63 -2.91
N LEU A 527 -14.30 7.77 -3.90
CA LEU A 527 -13.24 7.10 -4.63
C LEU A 527 -13.17 7.64 -6.05
N ALA A 528 -11.99 7.99 -6.52
CA ALA A 528 -11.76 8.36 -7.91
C ALA A 528 -10.58 7.58 -8.46
N THR A 529 -10.73 6.99 -9.64
CA THR A 529 -9.65 6.25 -10.31
C THR A 529 -9.29 6.96 -11.60
N VAL A 530 -8.04 7.37 -11.72
CA VAL A 530 -7.47 7.98 -12.92
C VAL A 530 -6.70 6.90 -13.68
N PRO A 531 -7.14 6.51 -14.88
CA PRO A 531 -6.35 5.62 -15.74
C PRO A 531 -5.09 6.35 -16.20
N LEU A 532 -3.94 5.74 -16.02
CA LEU A 532 -2.65 6.28 -16.46
C LEU A 532 -2.30 5.76 -17.86
N PRO A 533 -1.57 6.55 -18.66
CA PRO A 533 -1.19 6.13 -20.00
C PRO A 533 -0.22 4.95 -19.93
N THR A 534 -0.51 3.87 -20.66
CA THR A 534 0.47 2.80 -20.82
C THR A 534 1.64 3.33 -21.64
N ALA A 535 2.85 3.26 -21.10
CA ALA A 535 4.09 3.81 -21.66
C ALA A 535 4.50 3.30 -23.06
N ALA A 536 3.75 2.34 -23.61
CA ALA A 536 3.98 1.80 -24.94
C ALA A 536 3.58 2.84 -26.01
N TYR A 537 4.52 3.72 -26.36
CA TYR A 537 4.56 4.45 -27.64
C TYR A 537 3.50 5.55 -27.87
N SER A 538 3.36 6.51 -26.96
CA SER A 538 2.83 7.82 -27.39
C SER A 538 3.98 8.69 -27.90
N PRO A 539 4.04 9.03 -29.21
CA PRO A 539 5.01 10.00 -29.69
C PRO A 539 4.80 11.36 -28.99
N PRO A 540 5.87 12.13 -28.74
CA PRO A 540 5.81 13.38 -27.97
C PRO A 540 4.93 14.48 -28.59
N SER A 541 4.40 14.26 -29.80
CA SER A 541 3.53 15.21 -30.52
C SER A 541 2.04 15.11 -30.19
N VAL A 542 1.60 14.10 -29.42
CA VAL A 542 0.17 13.97 -29.09
C VAL A 542 -0.17 14.96 -27.97
N PRO A 543 -1.17 15.85 -28.17
CA PRO A 543 -1.59 16.78 -27.12
C PRO A 543 -2.01 16.03 -25.86
N ALA A 544 -1.72 16.63 -24.70
CA ALA A 544 -2.08 16.09 -23.39
C ALA A 544 -3.54 15.62 -23.35
N ARG A 545 -3.77 14.38 -22.90
CA ARG A 545 -5.13 13.89 -22.71
C ARG A 545 -5.74 14.60 -21.50
N ARG A 546 -6.65 15.52 -21.77
CA ARG A 546 -7.48 16.17 -20.75
C ARG A 546 -8.81 15.47 -20.61
N PHE A 547 -9.13 15.04 -19.40
CA PHE A 547 -10.45 14.50 -19.10
C PHE A 547 -10.84 14.79 -17.65
N ALA A 548 -12.15 14.88 -17.43
CA ALA A 548 -12.72 14.98 -16.10
C ALA A 548 -13.00 13.58 -15.56
N VAL A 549 -12.66 13.34 -14.31
CA VAL A 549 -13.04 12.13 -13.59
C VAL A 549 -14.09 12.50 -12.55
N PHE A 550 -15.15 11.71 -12.49
CA PHE A 550 -16.18 11.86 -11.47
C PHE A 550 -15.96 10.80 -10.38
N PRO A 551 -15.90 11.21 -9.11
CA PRO A 551 -15.72 10.26 -8.03
C PRO A 551 -16.98 9.40 -7.83
N THR A 552 -16.76 8.12 -7.57
CA THR A 552 -17.77 7.22 -7.03
C THR A 552 -18.03 7.62 -5.59
N THR A 553 -19.28 7.99 -5.29
CA THR A 553 -19.72 8.31 -3.94
C THR A 553 -20.15 7.04 -3.22
N ILE A 554 -19.66 6.86 -2.01
CA ILE A 554 -19.90 5.68 -1.20
C ILE A 554 -20.57 6.10 0.08
N HIS A 555 -21.76 5.54 0.30
CA HIS A 555 -22.54 5.76 1.49
C HIS A 555 -22.03 4.85 2.60
N LEU A 556 -21.78 5.45 3.76
CA LEU A 556 -21.46 4.69 4.95
C LEU A 556 -22.76 4.07 5.48
N PRO A 557 -22.78 2.77 5.83
CA PRO A 557 -23.92 2.17 6.51
C PRO A 557 -24.19 2.90 7.84
N MET A 558 -25.44 2.89 8.30
CA MET A 558 -25.86 3.63 9.50
C MET A 558 -25.05 3.26 10.75
N SER A 559 -24.63 2.00 10.87
CA SER A 559 -23.74 1.52 11.94
C SER A 559 -22.35 2.16 11.93
N LEU A 560 -21.97 2.72 10.79
CA LEU A 560 -20.72 3.44 10.57
C LEU A 560 -20.86 4.96 10.54
N SER A 561 -22.08 5.50 10.57
CA SER A 561 -22.37 6.93 10.34
C SER A 561 -22.95 7.67 11.57
N GLY A 562 -22.80 7.11 12.78
CA GLY A 562 -23.24 7.74 14.02
C GLY A 562 -22.12 8.48 14.75
N GLY A 563 -22.39 9.72 15.13
CA GLY A 563 -21.50 10.57 15.93
C GLY A 563 -20.37 11.24 15.15
N THR A 564 -19.54 11.98 15.87
CA THR A 564 -18.32 12.58 15.34
C THR A 564 -17.27 11.49 15.12
N LEU A 565 -16.81 11.32 13.89
CA LEU A 565 -15.93 10.21 13.49
C LEU A 565 -14.60 10.77 12.99
N THR A 566 -13.49 10.12 13.32
CA THR A 566 -12.18 10.41 12.75
C THR A 566 -11.62 9.19 12.03
N ILE A 567 -10.82 9.45 10.99
CA ILE A 567 -10.11 8.45 10.21
C ILE A 567 -8.63 8.60 10.52
N GLU A 568 -8.02 7.50 10.92
CA GLU A 568 -6.61 7.40 11.21
C GLU A 568 -6.00 6.33 10.29
N HIS A 569 -4.77 6.58 9.83
CA HIS A 569 -3.98 5.62 9.05
C HIS A 569 -4.68 5.01 7.83
N PRO A 570 -5.30 5.82 6.94
CA PRO A 570 -5.89 5.28 5.73
C PRO A 570 -4.82 4.67 4.81
N ARG A 571 -5.13 3.50 4.26
CA ARG A 571 -4.29 2.75 3.33
C ARG A 571 -5.15 2.25 2.17
N LEU A 572 -4.76 2.59 0.95
CA LEU A 572 -5.33 2.02 -0.26
C LEU A 572 -4.33 1.02 -0.84
N GLY A 573 -4.83 -0.12 -1.29
CA GLY A 573 -4.00 -1.08 -1.99
C GLY A 573 -3.45 -0.51 -3.31
N PRO A 574 -2.39 -1.10 -3.88
CA PRO A 574 -1.77 -0.59 -5.10
C PRO A 574 -2.69 -0.58 -6.34
N ALA A 575 -3.73 -1.43 -6.37
CA ALA A 575 -4.74 -1.40 -7.43
C ALA A 575 -5.91 -0.47 -7.10
N GLY A 576 -5.97 0.04 -5.87
CA GLY A 576 -7.00 0.98 -5.41
C GLY A 576 -8.39 0.39 -5.29
N ARG A 577 -8.58 -0.93 -5.37
CA ARG A 577 -9.90 -1.56 -5.30
C ARG A 577 -10.29 -1.91 -3.88
N ARG A 578 -9.32 -2.04 -2.98
CA ARG A 578 -9.52 -2.26 -1.56
C ARG A 578 -8.71 -1.25 -0.76
N GLY A 579 -9.23 -0.90 0.41
CA GLY A 579 -8.54 -0.07 1.36
C GLY A 579 -8.97 -0.38 2.78
N VAL A 580 -8.18 0.10 3.73
CA VAL A 580 -8.39 -0.07 5.16
C VAL A 580 -8.03 1.22 5.91
N TRP A 581 -8.66 1.46 7.04
CA TRP A 581 -8.30 2.55 7.96
C TRP A 581 -8.74 2.23 9.38
N VAL A 582 -8.16 2.93 10.34
CA VAL A 582 -8.65 2.96 11.71
C VAL A 582 -9.73 4.04 11.80
N GLN A 583 -10.93 3.66 12.24
CA GLN A 583 -12.02 4.60 12.50
C GLN A 583 -12.20 4.74 14.00
N ARG A 584 -12.20 5.98 14.50
CA ARG A 584 -12.50 6.30 15.91
C ARG A 584 -13.80 7.08 15.98
N ASN A 585 -14.70 6.64 16.84
CA ASN A 585 -15.85 7.43 17.25
C ASN A 585 -15.44 8.32 18.42
N VAL A 586 -15.50 9.64 18.23
CA VAL A 586 -15.07 10.63 19.23
C VAL A 586 -16.01 10.66 20.43
N GLU A 587 -17.29 10.33 20.24
CA GLU A 587 -18.29 10.37 21.31
C GLU A 587 -18.24 9.11 22.19
N THR A 588 -18.03 7.94 21.59
CA THR A 588 -17.99 6.66 22.33
C THR A 588 -16.57 6.18 22.64
N GLU A 589 -15.56 6.83 22.09
CA GLU A 589 -14.16 6.40 22.06
C GLU A 589 -13.91 5.00 21.46
N GLU A 590 -14.94 4.41 20.82
CA GLU A 590 -14.79 3.12 20.16
C GLU A 590 -13.92 3.25 18.91
N VAL A 591 -12.89 2.41 18.85
CA VAL A 591 -11.97 2.35 17.71
C VAL A 591 -12.15 1.00 17.02
N ARG A 592 -12.29 1.01 15.70
CA ARG A 592 -12.44 -0.19 14.86
C ARG A 592 -11.57 -0.07 13.61
N VAL A 593 -11.27 -1.19 12.97
CA VAL A 593 -10.65 -1.17 11.63
C VAL A 593 -11.75 -1.37 10.61
N VAL A 594 -11.84 -0.46 9.65
CA VAL A 594 -12.83 -0.48 8.57
C VAL A 594 -12.13 -0.76 7.27
N ARG A 595 -12.85 -1.35 6.34
CA ARG A 595 -12.39 -1.59 4.97
C ARG A 595 -13.38 -1.06 3.96
N ILE A 596 -12.84 -0.76 2.79
CA ILE A 596 -13.58 -0.47 1.58
C ILE A 596 -13.26 -1.54 0.54
N ALA A 597 -14.26 -1.94 -0.22
CA ALA A 597 -14.11 -2.81 -1.37
C ALA A 597 -14.92 -2.22 -2.52
N ASN A 598 -14.25 -1.90 -3.62
CA ASN A 598 -14.93 -1.49 -4.84
C ASN A 598 -15.57 -2.75 -5.46
N GLY A 599 -16.90 -2.75 -5.55
CA GLY A 599 -17.62 -3.79 -6.27
C GLY A 599 -17.09 -3.85 -7.71
N GLY A 600 -16.92 -5.05 -8.26
CA GLY A 600 -16.47 -5.22 -9.64
C GLY A 600 -17.43 -4.61 -10.67
N LEU A 601 -17.35 -5.01 -11.94
CA LEU A 601 -18.18 -4.51 -13.05
C LEU A 601 -19.70 -4.52 -12.71
N GLY A 602 -20.21 -3.44 -12.13
CA GLY A 602 -21.62 -3.24 -11.76
C GLY A 602 -21.95 -3.23 -10.26
N GLY A 603 -21.02 -3.55 -9.36
CA GLY A 603 -21.22 -3.42 -7.92
C GLY A 603 -20.83 -2.04 -7.42
N GLY A 604 -21.66 -1.40 -6.59
CA GLY A 604 -21.23 -0.21 -5.85
C GLY A 604 -20.05 -0.56 -4.93
N ALA A 605 -19.19 0.41 -4.64
CA ALA A 605 -18.21 0.24 -3.59
C ALA A 605 -18.89 0.21 -2.22
N GLU A 606 -18.43 -0.68 -1.35
CA GLU A 606 -19.04 -0.93 -0.04
C GLU A 606 -18.01 -0.73 1.07
N VAL A 607 -18.48 -0.22 2.22
CA VAL A 607 -17.68 -0.03 3.43
C VAL A 607 -18.22 -0.93 4.53
N HIS A 608 -17.33 -1.76 5.09
CA HIS A 608 -17.67 -2.73 6.13
C HIS A 608 -16.65 -2.69 7.26
N THR A 609 -17.05 -3.14 8.45
CA THR A 609 -16.09 -3.35 9.55
C THR A 609 -15.17 -4.52 9.20
N LEU A 610 -13.86 -4.34 9.34
CA LEU A 610 -12.86 -5.40 9.20
C LEU A 610 -12.51 -6.02 10.55
N LEU A 611 -12.23 -5.18 11.55
CA LEU A 611 -12.04 -5.58 12.95
C LEU A 611 -12.99 -4.74 13.82
N SER A 612 -13.82 -5.41 14.62
CA SER A 612 -14.67 -4.74 15.61
C SER A 612 -13.84 -4.04 16.68
N ALA A 613 -14.47 -3.26 17.56
CA ALA A 613 -13.78 -2.60 18.67
C ALA A 613 -13.18 -3.56 19.71
N TYR A 614 -13.73 -4.78 19.78
CA TYR A 614 -13.31 -5.82 20.70
C TYR A 614 -13.10 -7.13 19.92
N PRO A 615 -12.07 -7.20 19.07
CA PRO A 615 -11.79 -8.43 18.33
C PRO A 615 -11.19 -9.46 19.30
N ASN A 616 -11.34 -10.75 18.97
CA ASN A 616 -10.66 -11.85 19.68
C ASN A 616 -9.19 -11.95 19.24
N LEU A 617 -8.45 -10.86 19.38
CA LEU A 617 -7.03 -10.72 19.03
C LEU A 617 -6.25 -10.24 20.26
N PRO A 618 -4.92 -10.47 20.34
CA PRO A 618 -4.12 -10.03 21.49
C PRO A 618 -3.89 -8.52 21.54
N PHE A 619 -4.54 -7.75 20.67
CA PHE A 619 -4.51 -6.29 20.66
C PHE A 619 -5.90 -5.74 20.37
N ARG A 620 -6.10 -4.46 20.70
CA ARG A 620 -7.33 -3.73 20.40
C ARG A 620 -7.06 -2.72 19.28
N PRO A 621 -8.05 -2.37 18.44
CA PRO A 621 -7.84 -1.35 17.41
C PRO A 621 -7.38 0.01 17.95
N ASN A 622 -7.70 0.34 19.21
CA ASN A 622 -7.25 1.59 19.84
C ASN A 622 -5.74 1.63 20.14
N SER A 623 -5.04 0.49 20.12
CA SER A 623 -3.58 0.44 20.30
C SER A 623 -2.82 0.52 18.97
N VAL A 624 -3.52 0.59 17.85
CA VAL A 624 -2.92 0.66 16.51
C VAL A 624 -2.32 2.04 16.27
N ARG A 625 -1.05 2.07 15.88
CA ARG A 625 -0.28 3.27 15.56
C ARG A 625 0.12 3.37 14.10
N ALA A 626 0.24 2.23 13.42
CA ALA A 626 0.56 2.18 12.00
C ALA A 626 -0.14 1.00 11.34
N LEU A 627 -0.51 1.19 10.07
CA LEU A 627 -1.11 0.16 9.23
C LEU A 627 -0.33 0.05 7.91
N ALA A 628 -0.22 -1.18 7.39
CA ALA A 628 0.15 -1.45 6.01
C ALA A 628 -0.75 -2.53 5.43
N PHE A 629 -1.14 -2.40 4.17
CA PHE A 629 -2.12 -3.27 3.55
C PHE A 629 -1.66 -3.75 2.17
N ASP A 630 -1.55 -5.07 2.01
CA ASP A 630 -1.38 -5.68 0.69
C ASP A 630 -2.74 -6.20 0.20
N GLU A 631 -3.26 -5.54 -0.81
CA GLU A 631 -4.59 -5.78 -1.36
C GLU A 631 -4.71 -7.13 -2.08
N ALA A 632 -3.64 -7.58 -2.74
CA ALA A 632 -3.65 -8.76 -3.60
C ALA A 632 -3.59 -10.08 -2.81
N ARG A 633 -2.89 -10.08 -1.67
CA ARG A 633 -2.84 -11.19 -0.70
C ARG A 633 -3.83 -11.02 0.45
N GLY A 634 -4.44 -9.84 0.59
CA GLY A 634 -5.39 -9.56 1.67
C GLY A 634 -4.70 -9.58 3.02
N ARG A 635 -3.50 -9.01 3.08
CA ARG A 635 -2.63 -9.05 4.25
C ARG A 635 -2.61 -7.69 4.94
N LEU A 636 -2.97 -7.66 6.21
CA LEU A 636 -2.95 -6.46 7.03
C LEU A 636 -1.83 -6.55 8.07
N ALA A 637 -0.86 -5.64 8.02
CA ALA A 637 0.08 -5.42 9.10
C ALA A 637 -0.41 -4.31 10.02
N VAL A 638 -0.31 -4.55 11.32
CA VAL A 638 -0.73 -3.66 12.38
C VAL A 638 0.44 -3.45 13.32
N GLY A 639 0.89 -2.19 13.47
CA GLY A 639 1.95 -1.80 14.40
C GLY A 639 1.37 -1.05 15.57
N LEU A 640 1.80 -1.39 16.77
CA LEU A 640 1.22 -0.91 18.02
C LEU A 640 2.10 0.13 18.73
N PHE A 641 1.52 0.82 19.71
CA PHE A 641 2.24 1.75 20.59
C PHE A 641 3.30 1.08 21.49
N ASN A 642 3.10 -0.19 21.86
CA ASN A 642 4.08 -0.96 22.64
C ASN A 642 5.24 -1.49 21.79
N GLY A 643 5.20 -1.25 20.47
CA GLY A 643 6.19 -1.72 19.52
C GLY A 643 5.83 -3.02 18.84
N GLU A 644 4.85 -3.78 19.32
CA GLU A 644 4.48 -5.05 18.69
C GLU A 644 3.90 -4.85 17.28
N VAL A 645 4.16 -5.84 16.43
CA VAL A 645 3.66 -5.90 15.05
C VAL A 645 2.90 -7.20 14.85
N TYR A 646 1.70 -7.11 14.32
CA TYR A 646 0.84 -8.24 14.01
C TYR A 646 0.50 -8.27 12.52
N VAL A 647 0.49 -9.46 11.93
CA VAL A 647 0.10 -9.69 10.54
C VAL A 647 -1.13 -10.59 10.49
N LEU A 648 -2.16 -10.12 9.81
CA LEU A 648 -3.44 -10.81 9.59
C LEU A 648 -3.54 -11.18 8.11
N ASP A 649 -3.64 -12.46 7.79
CA ASP A 649 -3.97 -12.95 6.44
C ASP A 649 -5.46 -13.35 6.39
N TYR A 650 -6.21 -12.80 5.44
CA TYR A 650 -7.64 -13.06 5.23
C TYR A 650 -7.91 -14.12 4.14
#